data_AF-A0A536E6Y5-F1
#
_entry.id   AF-A0A536E6Y5-F1
#
_cell.length_a   1.000
_cell.length_b   1.000
_cell.length_c   1.000
_cell.angle_alpha   90.00
_cell.angle_beta   90.00
_cell.angle_gamma   90.00
#
_symmetry.space_group_name_H-M   'P 1'
#
loop_
_entity.id
_entity.type
_entity.pdbx_description
1 polymer ?
#
loop_
_entity_poly.entity_id
_entity_poly.type
_entity_poly.pdbx_seq_one_letter_code
_entity_poly.pdbx_strand_id
1 'polypeptide(L)'
;MSRRVRRAVLGLAAAILTGVAVAAATVAPPTHKAADHPSPAMALTDLPAAPASVDCPADQLLEGPDRFHVSQDVNGYLSGCFRVQAMQPGGYTAGLASWLSKGGAAPSQNRAVDLNVSPASGEAGTVITITGYLQGGPSAETAANNESLNHAMVCVGCPGLVEFVDVTWSSAGHFAIQARIPAVPWLGTAGPVPLKPGPLQVGIQCLGPPEKYESGCGGRVQGTATFTVSGPTPAVCLSGKPCAWLRLSPASAMPGALVRVSGWAPLTEEIGTPVGYDLQLRQGLGNDGPSPLAKAPGASVVLLAPTSFTALAGPDWASLGQIRSTNIQLSGDAPLATDPSNSQHLAFCAAHGIRMTWNGGRTWSSISLQSAVRVVNGMGFAPLPMDGGLPSCASVTIDPHHPASLFVRFAVAKINEGIPPIYEIGLISPDSGTTWRPVPIPSGLAAERFGGYRYENAVKAYFVATVPGFTTPPGGLVVEQTTDGGRTWVLSSPSCPVTDPCVALAGVWDNNCAKFGAPELIEFSPDNGKTWSFPDWPRSLDACDSDELVADTAHRVLAVSGREEFHIRISHDGGKNWSAVVLPSLASDSTWQMFNDLQLLPDGWLLALHDTTWMLLQPAGTSWCNVSGPLASANVWGRTQIIGDHLWWISSDATPRNVAISAIHC
;
A
#
# COMPACT_ATOMS: atom_id res chain seq x y z
N MET A 1 6.39 -35.29 -60.41
CA MET A 1 7.78 -35.79 -60.51
C MET A 1 8.39 -35.73 -59.10
N SER A 2 8.50 -36.89 -58.44
CA SER A 2 9.77 -37.58 -58.06
C SER A 2 10.45 -37.01 -56.80
N ARG A 3 10.17 -37.56 -55.59
CA ARG A 3 10.87 -38.70 -54.91
C ARG A 3 12.24 -38.26 -54.32
N ARG A 4 12.62 -38.54 -53.05
CA ARG A 4 12.28 -39.61 -52.06
C ARG A 4 12.12 -38.96 -50.65
N VAL A 5 11.32 -39.39 -49.65
CA VAL A 5 10.38 -40.52 -49.38
C VAL A 5 10.98 -41.87 -48.91
N ARG A 6 11.19 -42.06 -47.57
CA ARG A 6 10.85 -43.26 -46.70
C ARG A 6 11.66 -43.33 -45.38
N ARG A 7 11.01 -43.34 -44.18
CA ARG A 7 10.46 -44.46 -43.32
C ARG A 7 11.52 -45.05 -42.35
N ALA A 8 11.22 -45.61 -41.17
CA ALA A 8 10.00 -45.86 -40.35
C ALA A 8 10.44 -45.84 -38.84
N VAL A 9 9.66 -45.66 -37.76
CA VAL A 9 8.27 -46.00 -37.32
C VAL A 9 8.09 -47.46 -36.81
N LEU A 10 7.54 -47.58 -35.58
CA LEU A 10 7.13 -48.79 -34.81
C LEU A 10 8.27 -49.68 -34.22
N GLY A 11 8.16 -50.21 -32.99
CA GLY A 11 7.13 -49.98 -31.95
C GLY A 11 7.13 -51.00 -30.79
N LEU A 12 6.14 -50.82 -29.90
CA LEU A 12 5.62 -51.71 -28.83
C LEU A 12 6.45 -52.07 -27.58
N ALA A 13 5.70 -51.97 -26.47
CA ALA A 13 6.01 -52.38 -25.10
C ALA A 13 6.04 -53.91 -24.87
N ALA A 14 6.70 -54.32 -23.78
CA ALA A 14 6.18 -55.30 -22.83
C ALA A 14 6.91 -55.18 -21.47
N ALA A 15 6.19 -55.37 -20.37
CA ALA A 15 6.74 -55.32 -19.02
C ALA A 15 7.14 -56.71 -18.50
N ILE A 16 8.17 -56.79 -17.66
CA ILE A 16 8.39 -57.92 -16.74
C ILE A 16 8.75 -57.35 -15.36
N LEU A 17 8.05 -57.83 -14.31
CA LEU A 17 8.39 -57.54 -12.93
C LEU A 17 9.68 -58.27 -12.53
N THR A 18 10.63 -57.56 -11.94
CA THR A 18 11.54 -58.13 -10.95
C THR A 18 11.60 -57.20 -9.75
N GLY A 19 10.93 -57.59 -8.66
CA GLY A 19 11.03 -56.87 -7.40
C GLY A 19 12.43 -57.03 -6.81
N VAL A 20 13.12 -55.91 -6.61
CA VAL A 20 14.29 -55.84 -5.72
C VAL A 20 13.97 -54.79 -4.67
N ALA A 21 13.80 -55.23 -3.43
CA ALA A 21 13.71 -54.33 -2.29
C ALA A 21 15.10 -53.71 -2.05
N VAL A 22 15.36 -52.57 -2.68
CA VAL A 22 16.49 -51.72 -2.32
C VAL A 22 16.10 -50.97 -1.06
N ALA A 23 16.79 -51.25 0.04
CA ALA A 23 16.55 -50.59 1.31
C ALA A 23 16.62 -49.07 1.14
N ALA A 24 15.67 -48.36 1.75
CA ALA A 24 15.71 -46.91 1.83
C ALA A 24 16.91 -46.48 2.69
N ALA A 25 18.06 -46.27 2.03
CA ALA A 25 19.13 -45.50 2.60
C ALA A 25 18.57 -44.09 2.82
N THR A 26 18.29 -43.76 4.08
CA THR A 26 17.99 -42.39 4.49
C THR A 26 19.22 -41.54 4.24
N VAL A 27 19.33 -41.01 3.04
CA VAL A 27 20.20 -39.88 2.73
C VAL A 27 19.66 -38.73 3.57
N ALA A 28 20.28 -38.53 4.73
CA ALA A 28 19.99 -37.36 5.55
C ALA A 28 20.10 -36.13 4.66
N PRO A 29 19.18 -35.14 4.77
CA PRO A 29 19.31 -33.91 4.01
C PRO A 29 20.70 -33.34 4.26
N PRO A 30 21.38 -32.79 3.23
CA PRO A 30 22.72 -32.26 3.41
C PRO A 30 22.67 -31.22 4.52
N THR A 31 23.31 -31.54 5.65
CA THR A 31 23.50 -30.61 6.74
C THR A 31 24.50 -29.57 6.29
N HIS A 32 24.01 -28.63 5.49
CA HIS A 32 24.56 -27.30 5.41
C HIS A 32 24.53 -26.75 6.83
N LYS A 33 25.63 -26.99 7.56
CA LYS A 33 26.01 -26.12 8.68
C LYS A 33 25.87 -24.72 8.13
N ALA A 34 24.98 -23.93 8.72
CA ALA A 34 25.04 -22.49 8.57
C ALA A 34 26.50 -22.11 8.80
N ALA A 35 27.10 -21.43 7.84
CA ALA A 35 28.39 -20.84 8.06
C ALA A 35 28.17 -19.73 9.07
N ASP A 36 28.34 -20.05 10.37
CA ASP A 36 28.45 -19.08 11.46
C ASP A 36 29.76 -18.28 11.28
N HIS A 37 29.79 -17.51 10.20
CA HIS A 37 30.63 -16.34 10.05
C HIS A 37 29.77 -15.15 10.45
N PRO A 38 29.70 -14.81 11.75
CA PRO A 38 29.22 -13.49 12.11
C PRO A 38 30.07 -12.47 11.35
N SER A 39 29.41 -11.62 10.55
CA SER A 39 30.04 -10.39 10.05
C SER A 39 30.75 -9.72 11.23
N PRO A 40 32.02 -9.29 11.10
CA PRO A 40 32.80 -8.79 12.23
C PRO A 40 32.06 -7.63 12.89
N ALA A 41 31.45 -7.92 14.02
CA ALA A 41 30.57 -6.98 14.71
C ALA A 41 31.43 -5.80 15.19
N MET A 42 31.02 -4.59 14.80
CA MET A 42 31.64 -3.37 15.29
C MET A 42 31.40 -3.31 16.81
N ALA A 43 32.44 -3.07 17.60
CA ALA A 43 32.30 -2.94 19.05
C ALA A 43 31.42 -1.72 19.34
N LEU A 44 30.30 -1.91 20.07
CA LEU A 44 29.35 -0.84 20.39
C LEU A 44 29.93 0.29 21.28
N THR A 45 31.16 0.15 21.76
CA THR A 45 31.85 1.11 22.63
C THR A 45 32.24 2.42 21.95
N ASP A 46 32.28 2.44 20.61
CA ASP A 46 32.83 3.53 19.82
C ASP A 46 31.75 4.42 19.16
N LEU A 47 30.47 4.19 19.51
CA LEU A 47 29.31 4.94 19.01
C LEU A 47 28.64 5.77 20.12
N PRO A 48 27.91 6.86 19.77
CA PRO A 48 26.98 7.51 20.70
C PRO A 48 25.95 6.53 21.25
N ALA A 49 25.29 6.83 22.37
CA ALA A 49 24.20 5.97 22.85
C ALA A 49 23.08 5.91 21.81
N ALA A 50 22.70 4.69 21.39
CA ALA A 50 21.59 4.49 20.46
C ALA A 50 20.28 5.05 21.08
N PRO A 51 19.40 5.68 20.28
CA PRO A 51 18.10 6.14 20.77
C PRO A 51 17.28 4.96 21.32
N ALA A 52 16.38 5.26 22.26
CA ALA A 52 15.41 4.28 22.75
C ALA A 52 14.63 3.70 21.57
N SER A 53 14.38 2.40 21.56
CA SER A 53 13.88 1.71 20.38
C SER A 53 12.52 2.28 19.96
N VAL A 54 12.44 2.80 18.73
CA VAL A 54 11.17 3.23 18.14
C VAL A 54 10.24 2.03 18.05
N ASP A 55 9.02 2.19 18.57
CA ASP A 55 7.96 1.20 18.37
C ASP A 55 7.46 1.31 16.93
N CYS A 56 7.28 0.16 16.27
CA CYS A 56 6.78 0.11 14.89
C CYS A 56 5.35 0.65 14.87
N PRO A 57 5.08 1.86 14.37
CA PRO A 57 3.75 2.42 14.48
C PRO A 57 2.90 1.86 13.32
N ALA A 58 1.64 1.51 13.62
CA ALA A 58 0.79 0.74 12.70
C ALA A 58 0.42 1.51 11.40
N ASP A 59 0.61 2.83 11.38
CA ASP A 59 0.41 3.70 10.22
C ASP A 59 1.60 3.69 9.24
N GLN A 60 2.82 3.36 9.70
CA GLN A 60 4.00 3.16 8.84
C GLN A 60 4.04 1.75 8.20
N LEU A 61 2.99 0.93 8.39
CA LEU A 61 2.91 -0.45 7.90
C LEU A 61 1.75 -0.67 6.91
N LEU A 62 1.38 0.39 6.18
CA LEU A 62 0.47 0.29 5.03
C LEU A 62 1.07 -0.59 3.93
N GLU A 63 0.26 -1.43 3.30
CA GLU A 63 0.72 -2.36 2.27
C GLU A 63 1.15 -1.65 0.98
N GLY A 64 2.11 -2.23 0.25
CA GLY A 64 2.60 -1.73 -1.03
C GLY A 64 4.08 -2.05 -1.31
N PRO A 65 4.48 -2.14 -2.59
CA PRO A 65 5.75 -2.73 -3.01
C PRO A 65 7.02 -1.98 -2.56
N ASP A 66 6.92 -0.68 -2.25
CA ASP A 66 8.08 0.20 -2.01
C ASP A 66 8.30 0.58 -0.53
N ARG A 67 7.61 -0.06 0.44
CA ARG A 67 7.49 0.47 1.82
C ARG A 67 8.39 -0.19 2.85
N PHE A 68 9.70 -0.10 2.62
CA PHE A 68 10.72 -0.34 3.65
C PHE A 68 11.03 0.97 4.41
N HIS A 69 10.25 1.30 5.43
CA HIS A 69 10.48 2.51 6.22
C HIS A 69 11.66 2.32 7.19
N VAL A 70 12.84 2.80 6.79
CA VAL A 70 14.03 2.96 7.64
C VAL A 70 14.34 4.46 7.74
N SER A 71 14.06 5.05 8.90
CA SER A 71 14.46 6.42 9.21
C SER A 71 15.93 6.47 9.61
N GLN A 72 16.62 7.54 9.21
CA GLN A 72 17.97 7.86 9.65
C GLN A 72 17.93 9.11 10.55
N ASP A 73 18.56 9.02 11.72
CA ASP A 73 18.83 10.13 12.62
C ASP A 73 20.13 10.85 12.18
N VAL A 74 20.29 12.12 12.52
CA VAL A 74 21.44 12.99 12.14
C VAL A 74 22.79 12.54 12.73
N ASN A 75 22.76 11.54 13.61
CA ASN A 75 23.92 10.83 14.16
C ASN A 75 24.23 9.52 13.40
N GLY A 76 23.51 9.22 12.31
CA GLY A 76 23.65 8.03 11.48
C GLY A 76 22.91 6.78 11.98
N TYR A 77 22.23 6.83 13.14
CA TYR A 77 21.43 5.71 13.63
C TYR A 77 20.23 5.45 12.75
N LEU A 78 19.93 4.16 12.55
CA LEU A 78 18.82 3.69 11.75
C LEU A 78 17.79 2.99 12.64
N SER A 79 16.53 3.35 12.44
CA SER A 79 15.38 2.67 13.05
C SER A 79 14.29 2.48 11.99
N GLY A 80 13.62 1.34 12.02
CA GLY A 80 12.56 1.06 11.06
C GLY A 80 11.93 -0.29 11.30
N CYS A 81 10.87 -0.59 10.55
CA CYS A 81 10.26 -1.91 10.54
C CYS A 81 9.76 -2.22 9.13
N PHE A 82 9.75 -3.50 8.76
CA PHE A 82 9.14 -3.96 7.51
C PHE A 82 8.34 -5.25 7.74
N ARG A 83 7.34 -5.49 6.90
CA ARG A 83 6.59 -6.74 6.90
C ARG A 83 7.21 -7.69 5.86
N VAL A 84 7.44 -8.95 6.23
CA VAL A 84 8.07 -9.92 5.33
C VAL A 84 7.13 -10.20 4.17
N GLN A 85 7.59 -9.89 2.96
CA GLN A 85 6.87 -10.05 1.71
C GLN A 85 6.48 -11.51 1.41
N ALA A 86 5.60 -11.72 0.43
CA ALA A 86 5.19 -13.05 -0.06
C ALA A 86 6.31 -13.76 -0.87
N MET A 87 7.50 -13.86 -0.27
CA MET A 87 8.71 -14.40 -0.90
C MET A 87 8.90 -15.90 -0.66
N GLN A 88 9.72 -16.53 -1.52
CA GLN A 88 10.05 -17.95 -1.40
C GLN A 88 10.82 -18.25 -0.10
N PRO A 89 10.59 -19.39 0.57
CA PRO A 89 11.34 -19.76 1.77
C PRO A 89 12.83 -19.95 1.48
N GLY A 90 13.72 -19.39 2.31
CA GLY A 90 15.16 -19.52 2.12
C GLY A 90 16.00 -18.43 2.78
N GLY A 91 17.31 -18.47 2.48
CA GLY A 91 18.27 -17.48 2.95
C GLY A 91 18.36 -16.25 2.03
N TYR A 92 18.26 -15.08 2.63
CA TYR A 92 18.33 -13.78 1.98
C TYR A 92 19.47 -12.93 2.58
N THR A 93 20.07 -12.08 1.76
CA THR A 93 20.93 -10.98 2.23
C THR A 93 20.10 -9.71 2.28
N ALA A 94 19.89 -9.19 3.49
CA ALA A 94 19.39 -7.84 3.70
C ALA A 94 20.53 -6.82 3.60
N GLY A 95 20.26 -5.62 3.11
CA GLY A 95 21.23 -4.54 3.13
C GLY A 95 20.62 -3.19 2.76
N LEU A 96 21.35 -2.13 3.10
CA LEU A 96 20.95 -0.74 2.91
C LEU A 96 21.40 -0.26 1.53
N ALA A 97 20.47 -0.02 0.62
CA ALA A 97 20.74 0.47 -0.71
C ALA A 97 20.59 2.01 -0.76
N SER A 98 21.46 2.67 -1.52
CA SER A 98 21.30 4.09 -1.84
C SER A 98 21.92 4.41 -3.20
N TRP A 99 21.41 5.47 -3.82
CA TRP A 99 21.80 5.95 -5.14
C TRP A 99 22.99 6.91 -5.05
N LEU A 100 24.14 6.49 -5.58
CA LEU A 100 25.22 7.42 -5.88
C LEU A 100 24.94 8.11 -7.20
N SER A 101 24.44 9.34 -7.12
CA SER A 101 24.35 10.23 -8.27
C SER A 101 25.74 10.77 -8.63
N LYS A 102 26.10 10.71 -9.92
CA LYS A 102 27.22 11.50 -10.43
C LYS A 102 26.70 12.90 -10.72
N GLY A 103 27.14 13.89 -9.94
CA GLY A 103 26.74 15.28 -10.12
C GLY A 103 26.91 15.75 -11.57
N GLY A 104 25.91 16.45 -12.10
CA GLY A 104 25.93 16.90 -13.50
C GLY A 104 26.97 18.00 -13.73
N ALA A 105 27.48 18.10 -14.96
CA ALA A 105 28.36 19.21 -15.33
C ALA A 105 27.69 20.57 -15.08
N ALA A 106 28.48 21.54 -14.63
CA ALA A 106 28.02 22.91 -14.36
C ALA A 106 27.55 23.59 -15.67
N PRO A 107 26.47 24.39 -15.63
CA PRO A 107 26.06 25.21 -16.76
C PRO A 107 27.03 26.38 -16.91
N SER A 108 27.24 26.87 -18.13
CA SER A 108 28.20 27.94 -18.44
C SER A 108 27.81 29.34 -17.95
N GLN A 109 26.79 29.47 -17.09
CA GLN A 109 26.29 30.74 -16.55
C GLN A 109 26.35 30.76 -15.02
N ASN A 110 27.57 30.80 -14.49
CA ASN A 110 27.81 31.04 -13.07
C ASN A 110 27.30 32.42 -12.65
N ARG A 111 26.27 32.47 -11.79
CA ARG A 111 26.19 33.52 -10.77
C ARG A 111 27.02 33.02 -9.59
N ALA A 112 28.30 33.37 -9.58
CA ALA A 112 29.16 33.11 -8.43
C ALA A 112 28.59 33.82 -7.21
N VAL A 113 28.44 33.09 -6.11
CA VAL A 113 28.01 33.63 -4.82
C VAL A 113 29.24 33.69 -3.92
N ASP A 114 29.63 34.88 -3.50
CA ASP A 114 30.65 35.05 -2.48
C ASP A 114 30.08 34.56 -1.14
N LEU A 115 30.73 33.58 -0.52
CA LEU A 115 30.31 32.97 0.74
C LEU A 115 31.34 33.22 1.85
N ASN A 116 30.83 33.52 3.04
CA ASN A 116 31.58 33.51 4.29
C ASN A 116 30.89 32.60 5.30
N VAL A 117 31.67 31.96 6.18
CA VAL A 117 31.19 31.00 7.18
C VAL A 117 31.66 31.42 8.56
N SER A 118 30.73 31.51 9.51
CA SER A 118 30.99 31.89 10.89
C SER A 118 30.36 30.90 11.87
N PRO A 119 31.12 30.28 12.79
CA PRO A 119 32.58 30.35 12.91
C PRO A 119 33.28 29.66 11.74
N ALA A 120 34.48 30.12 11.36
CA ALA A 120 35.28 29.50 10.29
C ALA A 120 35.97 28.18 10.69
N SER A 121 35.89 27.80 11.97
CA SER A 121 36.45 26.57 12.52
C SER A 121 35.68 26.12 13.76
N GLY A 122 35.61 24.82 14.00
CA GLY A 122 34.93 24.24 15.17
C GLY A 122 34.88 22.71 15.09
N GLU A 123 34.29 22.08 16.10
CA GLU A 123 34.17 20.62 16.15
C GLU A 123 33.08 20.10 15.21
N ALA A 124 33.10 18.79 14.95
CA ALA A 124 32.00 18.08 14.31
C ALA A 124 30.66 18.36 15.03
N GLY A 125 29.56 18.58 14.29
CA GLY A 125 28.27 18.98 14.87
C GLY A 125 28.07 20.49 15.07
N THR A 126 29.10 21.34 14.84
CA THR A 126 29.01 22.80 14.96
C THR A 126 27.91 23.37 14.05
N VAL A 127 27.05 24.24 14.59
CA VAL A 127 26.14 25.07 13.78
C VAL A 127 26.92 26.25 13.23
N ILE A 128 26.82 26.47 11.92
CA ILE A 128 27.46 27.57 11.21
C ILE A 128 26.42 28.51 10.61
N THR A 129 26.75 29.80 10.57
CA THR A 129 26.04 30.79 9.77
C THR A 129 26.81 30.99 8.47
N ILE A 130 26.18 30.67 7.35
CA ILE A 130 26.66 30.99 6.00
C ILE A 130 26.06 32.33 5.61
N THR A 131 26.89 33.33 5.28
CA THR A 131 26.43 34.61 4.72
C THR A 131 27.00 34.82 3.33
N GLY A 132 26.26 35.52 2.47
CA GLY A 132 26.73 35.78 1.12
C GLY A 132 25.94 36.81 0.34
N TYR A 133 26.32 36.96 -0.93
CA TYR A 133 25.66 37.85 -1.89
C TYR A 133 25.38 37.15 -3.21
N LEU A 134 24.11 37.01 -3.56
CA LEU A 134 23.63 36.58 -4.88
C LEU A 134 23.34 37.81 -5.74
N GLN A 135 24.17 38.06 -6.75
CA GLN A 135 23.96 39.14 -7.71
C GLN A 135 22.58 39.02 -8.36
N GLY A 136 21.74 40.04 -8.22
CA GLY A 136 20.37 40.05 -8.74
C GLY A 136 19.44 39.01 -8.10
N GLY A 137 19.67 38.67 -6.83
CA GLY A 137 18.71 37.99 -5.96
C GLY A 137 17.59 38.91 -5.44
N PRO A 138 16.58 38.36 -4.74
CA PRO A 138 15.43 39.11 -4.23
C PRO A 138 15.79 40.10 -3.10
N SER A 139 14.90 41.05 -2.83
CA SER A 139 14.89 41.79 -1.56
C SER A 139 14.18 41.00 -0.46
N ALA A 140 14.40 41.37 0.80
CA ALA A 140 13.69 40.79 1.94
C ALA A 140 12.16 40.88 1.78
N GLU A 141 11.65 42.00 1.25
CA GLU A 141 10.23 42.21 0.98
C GLU A 141 9.70 41.30 -0.14
N THR A 142 10.47 41.07 -1.21
CA THR A 142 10.09 40.13 -2.27
C THR A 142 10.05 38.70 -1.76
N ALA A 143 11.03 38.31 -0.94
CA ALA A 143 11.15 36.97 -0.37
C ALA A 143 10.07 36.70 0.70
N ALA A 144 9.72 37.69 1.53
CA ALA A 144 8.61 37.59 2.48
C ALA A 144 7.23 37.33 1.83
N ASN A 145 7.07 37.68 0.55
CA ASN A 145 5.86 37.46 -0.23
C ASN A 145 5.95 36.24 -1.18
N ASN A 146 7.04 35.47 -1.15
CA ASN A 146 7.21 34.27 -1.98
C ASN A 146 8.07 33.22 -1.27
N GLU A 147 7.40 32.24 -0.65
CA GLU A 147 8.00 31.14 0.11
C GLU A 147 9.07 30.36 -0.66
N SER A 148 8.90 30.18 -1.98
CA SER A 148 9.89 29.48 -2.83
C SER A 148 11.26 30.17 -2.93
N LEU A 149 11.40 31.40 -2.44
CA LEU A 149 12.66 32.14 -2.34
C LEU A 149 13.35 31.98 -0.98
N ASN A 150 12.67 31.45 0.03
CA ASN A 150 13.14 31.37 1.41
C ASN A 150 13.85 30.06 1.75
N HIS A 151 14.18 29.23 0.75
CA HIS A 151 14.90 27.98 0.95
C HIS A 151 16.10 27.83 0.00
N ALA A 152 17.10 27.09 0.45
CA ALA A 152 18.31 26.76 -0.29
C ALA A 152 18.72 25.30 -0.05
N MET A 153 19.55 24.79 -0.94
CA MET A 153 20.25 23.51 -0.72
C MET A 153 21.71 23.82 -0.40
N VAL A 154 22.14 23.53 0.82
CA VAL A 154 23.55 23.61 1.24
C VAL A 154 24.22 22.26 1.00
N CYS A 155 25.52 22.26 0.68
CA CYS A 155 26.33 21.05 0.67
C CYS A 155 27.54 21.15 1.59
N VAL A 156 27.92 20.00 2.15
CA VAL A 156 29.13 19.82 2.97
C VAL A 156 30.00 18.74 2.34
N GLY A 157 31.29 19.02 2.18
CA GLY A 157 32.20 18.19 1.38
C GLY A 157 31.83 18.16 -0.11
N CYS A 158 31.34 19.30 -0.63
CA CYS A 158 30.73 19.44 -1.96
C CYS A 158 31.51 18.76 -3.13
N PRO A 159 30.83 18.02 -4.04
CA PRO A 159 29.44 17.56 -3.99
C PRO A 159 29.32 16.35 -3.03
N GLY A 160 28.97 16.63 -1.78
CA GLY A 160 28.91 15.67 -0.68
C GLY A 160 27.51 15.63 -0.06
N LEU A 161 27.44 15.62 1.27
CA LEU A 161 26.20 15.68 2.04
C LEU A 161 25.41 16.95 1.65
N VAL A 162 24.08 16.85 1.61
CA VAL A 162 23.19 17.96 1.26
C VAL A 162 22.15 18.17 2.37
N GLU A 163 21.85 19.44 2.64
CA GLU A 163 20.87 19.91 3.62
C GLU A 163 19.91 20.91 2.94
N PHE A 164 18.60 20.80 3.18
CA PHE A 164 17.61 21.77 2.72
C PHE A 164 17.30 22.75 3.85
N VAL A 165 17.64 24.02 3.67
CA VAL A 165 17.74 25.00 4.76
C VAL A 165 17.03 26.31 4.44
N ASP A 166 16.54 26.97 5.47
CA ASP A 166 15.89 28.27 5.34
C ASP A 166 16.89 29.41 5.11
N VAL A 167 16.47 30.37 4.29
CA VAL A 167 17.24 31.52 3.83
C VAL A 167 16.62 32.79 4.37
N THR A 168 17.37 33.49 5.22
CA THR A 168 16.98 34.83 5.70
C THR A 168 17.60 35.89 4.77
N TRP A 169 16.77 36.55 3.97
CA TRP A 169 17.19 37.68 3.13
C TRP A 169 17.24 38.97 3.95
N SER A 170 18.39 39.65 4.00
CA SER A 170 18.57 40.89 4.78
C SER A 170 18.43 42.16 3.94
N SER A 171 18.78 42.09 2.66
CA SER A 171 18.62 43.15 1.66
C SER A 171 18.74 42.55 0.26
N ALA A 172 18.62 43.35 -0.81
CA ALA A 172 18.63 42.87 -2.19
C ALA A 172 19.87 42.01 -2.50
N GLY A 173 19.68 40.71 -2.68
CA GLY A 173 20.73 39.73 -2.94
C GLY A 173 21.55 39.28 -1.72
N HIS A 174 21.45 39.93 -0.56
CA HIS A 174 22.17 39.53 0.65
C HIS A 174 21.35 38.58 1.52
N PHE A 175 21.96 37.48 1.96
CA PHE A 175 21.30 36.44 2.73
C PHE A 175 22.18 35.90 3.87
N ALA A 176 21.51 35.27 4.83
CA ALA A 176 22.10 34.42 5.85
C ALA A 176 21.34 33.08 5.90
N ILE A 177 22.07 32.00 6.10
CA ILE A 177 21.59 30.62 6.25
C ILE A 177 22.21 30.05 7.52
N GLN A 178 21.45 29.29 8.30
CA GLN A 178 22.01 28.40 9.31
C GLN A 178 22.08 26.99 8.73
N ALA A 179 23.23 26.35 8.89
CA ALA A 179 23.49 24.97 8.49
C ALA A 179 24.31 24.28 9.60
N ARG A 180 24.35 22.96 9.59
CA ARG A 180 25.20 22.19 10.51
C ARG A 180 26.42 21.64 9.78
N ILE A 181 27.48 21.38 10.54
CA ILE A 181 28.60 20.54 10.12
C ILE A 181 28.31 19.13 10.64
N PRO A 182 28.31 18.08 9.79
CA PRO A 182 27.89 16.75 10.22
C PRO A 182 28.78 16.22 11.35
N ALA A 183 28.14 15.57 12.33
CA ALA A 183 28.82 14.96 13.47
C ALA A 183 29.47 13.60 13.12
N VAL A 184 29.09 13.02 11.98
CA VAL A 184 29.40 11.64 11.57
C VAL A 184 29.75 11.56 10.08
N PRO A 185 30.33 10.45 9.61
CA PRO A 185 30.53 10.18 8.18
C PRO A 185 29.23 10.28 7.35
N TRP A 186 29.36 10.62 6.08
CA TRP A 186 28.27 10.67 5.11
C TRP A 186 28.56 9.82 3.86
N LEU A 187 27.55 9.58 3.05
CA LEU A 187 27.67 8.91 1.75
C LEU A 187 28.00 9.94 0.67
N GLY A 188 29.17 9.82 0.05
CA GLY A 188 29.58 10.66 -1.08
C GLY A 188 29.45 9.93 -2.42
N THR A 189 29.70 10.65 -3.52
CA THR A 189 29.55 10.16 -4.91
C THR A 189 30.40 8.93 -5.28
N ALA A 190 31.36 8.54 -4.43
CA ALA A 190 32.22 7.36 -4.59
C ALA A 190 32.06 6.32 -3.44
N GLY A 191 31.06 6.49 -2.58
CA GLY A 191 30.88 5.72 -1.34
C GLY A 191 31.15 6.55 -0.08
N PRO A 192 31.26 5.91 1.09
CA PRO A 192 31.34 6.63 2.36
C PRO A 192 32.57 7.54 2.51
N VAL A 193 32.32 8.76 2.99
CA VAL A 193 33.32 9.79 3.25
C VAL A 193 33.57 9.88 4.76
N PRO A 194 34.75 9.48 5.26
CA PRO A 194 35.08 9.61 6.67
C PRO A 194 35.31 11.07 7.03
N LEU A 195 34.61 11.56 8.06
CA LEU A 195 34.88 12.86 8.65
C LEU A 195 36.28 12.87 9.28
N LYS A 196 37.09 13.89 8.97
CA LYS A 196 38.47 14.06 9.46
C LYS A 196 38.74 15.51 9.84
N PRO A 197 39.59 15.79 10.84
CA PRO A 197 40.07 17.13 11.12
C PRO A 197 40.79 17.74 9.92
N GLY A 198 40.58 19.04 9.68
CA GLY A 198 41.12 19.76 8.53
C GLY A 198 40.07 20.57 7.76
N PRO A 199 40.42 21.10 6.57
CA PRO A 199 39.52 21.91 5.77
C PRO A 199 38.41 21.07 5.13
N LEU A 200 37.18 21.55 5.28
CA LEU A 200 35.95 20.98 4.74
C LEU A 200 35.24 22.08 3.93
N GLN A 201 34.91 21.79 2.67
CA GLN A 201 34.17 22.74 1.84
C GLN A 201 32.69 22.75 2.24
N VAL A 202 32.14 23.95 2.38
CA VAL A 202 30.71 24.22 2.53
C VAL A 202 30.27 25.06 1.34
N GLY A 203 29.14 24.75 0.72
CA GLY A 203 28.68 25.47 -0.47
C GLY A 203 27.16 25.48 -0.61
N ILE A 204 26.68 26.18 -1.64
CA ILE A 204 25.26 26.33 -1.94
C ILE A 204 24.99 25.77 -3.34
N GLN A 205 23.97 24.92 -3.49
CA GLN A 205 23.59 24.27 -4.75
C GLN A 205 22.34 24.88 -5.41
N CYS A 206 21.28 25.16 -4.64
CA CYS A 206 20.14 25.98 -5.05
C CYS A 206 20.07 27.22 -4.16
N LEU A 207 19.89 28.40 -4.77
CA LEU A 207 19.56 29.67 -4.10
C LEU A 207 19.02 30.64 -5.14
N GLY A 208 17.76 31.04 -4.98
CA GLY A 208 17.03 31.90 -5.93
C GLY A 208 15.89 31.18 -6.67
N PRO A 209 15.11 31.91 -7.49
CA PRO A 209 13.80 31.48 -8.00
C PRO A 209 13.84 30.18 -8.83
N PRO A 210 12.95 29.20 -8.56
CA PRO A 210 12.91 27.90 -9.25
C PRO A 210 12.85 27.97 -10.78
N GLU A 211 12.13 28.96 -11.31
CA GLU A 211 11.86 29.19 -12.74
C GLU A 211 13.11 29.35 -13.62
N LYS A 212 14.30 29.55 -13.01
CA LYS A 212 15.57 29.77 -13.73
C LYS A 212 16.50 28.56 -13.75
N TYR A 213 16.10 27.43 -13.18
CA TYR A 213 16.88 26.18 -13.23
C TYR A 213 16.35 25.26 -14.34
N GLU A 214 16.67 25.58 -15.60
CA GLU A 214 16.24 24.82 -16.80
C GLU A 214 16.57 23.31 -16.78
N SER A 215 17.42 22.84 -15.85
CA SER A 215 17.76 21.43 -15.68
C SER A 215 17.93 20.99 -14.20
N GLY A 216 17.32 21.71 -13.25
CA GLY A 216 17.51 21.48 -11.80
C GLY A 216 18.92 21.80 -11.25
N CYS A 217 19.07 21.75 -9.93
CA CYS A 217 20.32 22.11 -9.23
C CYS A 217 21.28 20.94 -8.92
N GLY A 218 20.84 19.68 -9.05
CA GLY A 218 21.52 18.52 -8.46
C GLY A 218 23.02 18.42 -8.76
N GLY A 219 23.85 18.52 -7.72
CA GLY A 219 25.31 18.37 -7.80
C GLY A 219 26.08 19.57 -8.37
N ARG A 220 25.44 20.73 -8.51
CA ARG A 220 26.05 21.98 -8.98
C ARG A 220 26.23 22.93 -7.80
N VAL A 221 27.30 23.73 -7.78
CA VAL A 221 27.61 24.62 -6.65
C VAL A 221 27.76 26.06 -7.14
N GLN A 222 26.94 26.97 -6.61
CA GLN A 222 26.91 28.40 -6.94
C GLN A 222 28.01 29.20 -6.22
N GLY A 223 28.45 28.72 -5.06
CA GLY A 223 29.53 29.32 -4.26
C GLY A 223 30.03 28.35 -3.20
N THR A 224 31.29 28.51 -2.77
CA THR A 224 31.93 27.69 -1.73
C THR A 224 32.72 28.54 -0.75
N ALA A 225 32.66 28.18 0.52
CA ALA A 225 33.56 28.61 1.58
C ALA A 225 34.27 27.39 2.21
N THR A 226 35.24 27.63 3.09
CA THR A 226 35.95 26.56 3.82
C THR A 226 35.70 26.71 5.31
N PHE A 227 35.25 25.62 5.94
CA PHE A 227 35.21 25.45 7.39
C PHE A 227 36.36 24.54 7.82
N THR A 228 37.03 24.82 8.94
CA THR A 228 38.10 23.95 9.47
C THR A 228 37.57 23.11 10.63
N VAL A 229 37.43 21.81 10.40
CA VAL A 229 37.00 20.84 11.43
C VAL A 229 38.14 20.60 12.40
N SER A 230 37.88 20.78 13.70
CA SER A 230 38.75 20.43 14.82
C SER A 230 38.17 19.27 15.65
N GLY A 231 38.94 18.76 16.62
CA GLY A 231 38.52 17.68 17.52
C GLY A 231 38.96 16.29 17.06
N PRO A 232 38.46 15.22 17.71
CA PRO A 232 38.82 13.84 17.39
C PRO A 232 38.22 13.39 16.05
N THR A 233 38.90 12.46 15.37
CA THR A 233 38.34 11.76 14.21
C THR A 233 37.34 10.70 14.72
N PRO A 234 36.11 10.60 14.18
CA PRO A 234 35.20 9.51 14.52
C PRO A 234 35.85 8.14 14.27
N ALA A 235 35.66 7.19 15.19
CA ALA A 235 36.25 5.84 15.12
C ALA A 235 35.56 4.91 14.09
N VAL A 236 34.46 5.38 13.50
CA VAL A 236 33.67 4.73 12.45
C VAL A 236 34.22 5.02 11.05
N CYS A 237 33.93 4.13 10.08
CA CYS A 237 34.32 4.29 8.67
C CYS A 237 35.84 4.43 8.42
N LEU A 238 36.66 3.84 9.29
CA LEU A 238 38.09 3.70 9.08
C LEU A 238 38.40 2.69 7.97
N SER A 239 39.51 2.92 7.25
CA SER A 239 39.95 2.03 6.16
C SER A 239 40.08 0.58 6.63
N GLY A 240 39.43 -0.34 5.92
CA GLY A 240 39.43 -1.78 6.24
C GLY A 240 38.46 -2.21 7.35
N LYS A 241 37.70 -1.29 7.97
CA LYS A 241 36.60 -1.63 8.89
C LYS A 241 35.23 -1.48 8.19
N PRO A 242 34.19 -2.19 8.65
CA PRO A 242 32.81 -1.90 8.26
C PRO A 242 32.46 -0.43 8.55
N CYS A 243 31.79 0.22 7.60
CA CYS A 243 31.34 1.60 7.70
C CYS A 243 29.81 1.70 7.89
N ALA A 244 29.13 0.57 8.05
CA ALA A 244 27.73 0.49 8.44
C ALA A 244 27.47 -0.88 9.08
N TRP A 245 26.42 -0.98 9.89
CA TRP A 245 25.89 -2.25 10.37
C TRP A 245 24.36 -2.21 10.43
N LEU A 246 23.76 -3.39 10.33
CA LEU A 246 22.32 -3.59 10.32
C LEU A 246 22.00 -4.81 11.18
N ARG A 247 20.87 -4.77 11.87
CA ARG A 247 20.34 -5.86 12.67
C ARG A 247 18.85 -5.98 12.40
N LEU A 248 18.44 -7.21 12.13
CA LEU A 248 17.04 -7.58 11.97
C LEU A 248 16.56 -8.36 13.20
N SER A 249 15.36 -8.05 13.66
CA SER A 249 14.75 -8.70 14.83
C SER A 249 13.26 -8.95 14.58
N PRO A 250 12.84 -10.21 14.36
CA PRO A 250 13.68 -11.42 14.29
C PRO A 250 14.55 -11.47 13.01
N ALA A 251 15.64 -12.23 13.04
CA ALA A 251 16.47 -12.50 11.85
C ALA A 251 15.87 -13.59 10.92
N SER A 252 14.77 -14.21 11.34
CA SER A 252 14.00 -15.16 10.54
C SER A 252 12.51 -14.98 10.82
N ALA A 253 11.69 -14.96 9.77
CA ALA A 253 10.25 -14.72 9.89
C ALA A 253 9.46 -15.26 8.68
N MET A 254 8.17 -15.56 8.90
CA MET A 254 7.22 -15.97 7.87
C MET A 254 6.67 -14.76 7.11
N PRO A 255 6.11 -14.92 5.89
CA PRO A 255 5.34 -13.89 5.20
C PRO A 255 4.27 -13.25 6.11
N GLY A 256 4.06 -11.94 5.97
CA GLY A 256 3.16 -11.16 6.80
C GLY A 256 3.68 -10.83 8.21
N ALA A 257 4.78 -11.43 8.68
CA ALA A 257 5.34 -11.12 9.99
C ALA A 257 6.15 -9.81 9.98
N LEU A 258 6.16 -9.09 11.11
CA LEU A 258 6.85 -7.82 11.28
C LEU A 258 8.30 -8.04 11.74
N VAL A 259 9.26 -7.39 11.07
CA VAL A 259 10.69 -7.41 11.40
C VAL A 259 11.14 -5.99 11.75
N ARG A 260 11.67 -5.81 12.96
CA ARG A 260 12.28 -4.56 13.40
C ARG A 260 13.70 -4.46 12.82
N VAL A 261 14.01 -3.30 12.29
CA VAL A 261 15.31 -2.89 11.73
C VAL A 261 15.97 -1.94 12.72
N SER A 262 17.21 -2.24 13.10
CA SER A 262 18.07 -1.26 13.76
C SER A 262 19.47 -1.29 13.14
N GLY A 263 20.14 -0.16 13.09
CA GLY A 263 21.41 -0.06 12.39
C GLY A 263 22.16 1.22 12.67
N TRP A 264 23.30 1.35 12.00
CA TRP A 264 24.00 2.61 11.85
C TRP A 264 24.64 2.65 10.46
N ALA A 265 24.52 3.78 9.77
CA ALA A 265 25.13 4.01 8.47
C ALA A 265 25.55 5.48 8.32
N PRO A 266 26.42 5.82 7.35
CA PRO A 266 26.75 7.20 7.03
C PRO A 266 25.50 7.95 6.57
N LEU A 267 25.41 9.25 6.86
CA LEU A 267 24.28 10.09 6.44
C LEU A 267 24.14 10.13 4.91
N THR A 268 22.92 9.98 4.40
CA THR A 268 22.57 10.33 3.01
C THR A 268 22.24 11.81 2.86
N GLU A 269 21.60 12.39 3.89
CA GLU A 269 21.19 13.81 4.01
C GLU A 269 21.22 14.27 5.48
N GLU A 270 21.22 15.59 5.74
CA GLU A 270 21.45 16.15 7.09
C GLU A 270 20.16 16.50 7.88
N ILE A 271 18.98 16.49 7.24
CA ILE A 271 17.67 16.73 7.89
C ILE A 271 16.74 15.54 7.71
N GLY A 272 16.13 15.09 8.82
CA GLY A 272 15.31 13.88 8.89
C GLY A 272 13.90 14.01 8.32
N THR A 273 13.77 13.86 7.01
CA THR A 273 12.56 13.35 6.32
C THR A 273 12.91 12.01 5.64
N PRO A 274 11.96 11.19 5.16
CA PRO A 274 12.16 9.73 5.09
C PRO A 274 12.93 9.22 3.86
N VAL A 275 13.93 9.95 3.35
CA VAL A 275 14.72 9.63 2.15
C VAL A 275 16.16 9.20 2.50
N GLY A 276 16.24 8.22 3.39
CA GLY A 276 17.47 7.58 3.84
C GLY A 276 18.01 6.50 2.87
N TYR A 277 18.08 5.27 3.38
CA TYR A 277 18.44 4.07 2.60
C TYR A 277 17.20 3.21 2.33
N ASP A 278 17.08 2.67 1.12
CA ASP A 278 16.13 1.62 0.81
C ASP A 278 16.63 0.30 1.43
N LEU A 279 15.84 -0.36 2.27
CA LEU A 279 16.18 -1.74 2.67
C LEU A 279 15.91 -2.68 1.49
N GLN A 280 16.90 -3.47 1.08
CA GLN A 280 16.75 -4.50 0.05
C GLN A 280 16.96 -5.89 0.66
N LEU A 281 16.10 -6.84 0.27
CA LEU A 281 16.26 -8.27 0.52
C LEU A 281 16.59 -8.98 -0.80
N ARG A 282 17.71 -9.71 -0.85
CA ARG A 282 18.18 -10.42 -2.05
C ARG A 282 18.32 -11.91 -1.77
N GLN A 283 17.83 -12.76 -2.66
CA GLN A 283 17.91 -14.21 -2.48
C GLN A 283 19.36 -14.70 -2.65
N GLY A 284 19.89 -15.40 -1.64
CA GLY A 284 21.29 -15.86 -1.61
C GLY A 284 22.32 -14.83 -1.15
N LEU A 285 23.57 -15.27 -1.05
CA LEU A 285 24.76 -14.48 -0.62
C LEU A 285 25.52 -13.86 -1.82
N GLY A 286 24.92 -13.84 -3.01
CA GLY A 286 25.56 -13.36 -4.23
C GLY A 286 25.54 -11.83 -4.35
N ASN A 287 26.70 -11.24 -4.64
CA ASN A 287 26.79 -9.81 -4.96
C ASN A 287 26.15 -9.44 -6.31
N ASP A 288 25.82 -10.45 -7.14
CA ASP A 288 25.41 -10.30 -8.53
C ASP A 288 23.94 -10.70 -8.72
N GLY A 289 23.04 -9.72 -8.60
CA GLY A 289 21.61 -9.84 -8.88
C GLY A 289 20.98 -8.47 -9.14
N PRO A 290 19.98 -8.35 -10.04
CA PRO A 290 19.45 -7.05 -10.45
C PRO A 290 18.75 -6.35 -9.28
N SER A 291 19.07 -5.08 -9.07
CA SER A 291 18.34 -4.25 -8.12
C SER A 291 17.01 -3.79 -8.76
N PRO A 292 15.89 -3.70 -8.01
CA PRO A 292 14.63 -3.11 -8.50
C PRO A 292 14.79 -1.64 -8.93
N LEU A 293 15.83 -1.00 -8.39
CA LEU A 293 16.36 0.30 -8.78
C LEU A 293 16.83 0.28 -10.25
N ALA A 294 15.88 0.50 -11.16
CA ALA A 294 16.08 0.54 -12.61
C ALA A 294 17.21 1.50 -12.97
N LYS A 295 18.30 0.99 -13.57
CA LYS A 295 19.54 1.74 -13.84
C LYS A 295 19.27 3.06 -14.59
N ALA A 296 19.14 4.16 -13.85
CA ALA A 296 19.25 5.50 -14.42
C ALA A 296 20.66 5.64 -15.05
N PRO A 297 20.78 6.06 -16.32
CA PRO A 297 22.08 6.17 -16.99
C PRO A 297 23.05 7.07 -16.21
N GLY A 298 24.08 6.48 -15.61
CA GLY A 298 25.13 7.18 -14.87
C GLY A 298 25.06 7.06 -13.34
N ALA A 299 23.98 6.54 -12.76
CA ALA A 299 23.87 6.27 -11.33
C ALA A 299 24.48 4.89 -10.95
N SER A 300 25.01 4.80 -9.74
CA SER A 300 25.50 3.53 -9.14
C SER A 300 24.76 3.25 -7.84
N VAL A 301 24.27 2.03 -7.63
CA VAL A 301 23.69 1.62 -6.34
C VAL A 301 24.80 1.03 -5.46
N VAL A 302 24.93 1.52 -4.22
CA VAL A 302 25.79 0.89 -3.20
C VAL A 302 24.91 0.16 -2.20
N LEU A 303 25.31 -1.07 -1.84
CA LEU A 303 24.72 -1.85 -0.76
C LEU A 303 25.65 -1.81 0.46
N LEU A 304 25.16 -1.26 1.57
CA LEU A 304 25.85 -1.21 2.85
C LEU A 304 25.25 -2.21 3.85
N ALA A 305 26.02 -2.53 4.89
CA ALA A 305 25.60 -3.37 6.03
C ALA A 305 24.91 -4.72 5.66
N PRO A 306 25.52 -5.56 4.79
CA PRO A 306 24.94 -6.85 4.44
C PRO A 306 24.75 -7.74 5.68
N THR A 307 23.50 -8.17 5.90
CA THR A 307 23.06 -8.92 7.07
C THR A 307 22.16 -10.07 6.63
N SER A 308 22.40 -11.27 7.15
CA SER A 308 21.60 -12.44 6.79
C SER A 308 20.17 -12.34 7.36
N PHE A 309 19.20 -12.70 6.52
CA PHE A 309 17.80 -12.89 6.87
C PHE A 309 17.34 -14.28 6.40
N THR A 310 16.39 -14.91 7.08
CA THR A 310 15.80 -16.17 6.62
C THR A 310 14.28 -16.05 6.50
N ALA A 311 13.77 -16.09 5.28
CA ALA A 311 12.35 -16.24 5.01
C ALA A 311 11.93 -17.67 5.38
N LEU A 312 11.01 -17.79 6.32
CA LEU A 312 10.41 -19.06 6.72
C LEU A 312 9.22 -19.36 5.81
N ALA A 313 8.88 -20.65 5.64
CA ALA A 313 7.61 -21.00 5.01
C ALA A 313 6.44 -20.55 5.91
N GLY A 314 5.55 -19.74 5.35
CA GLY A 314 4.22 -19.48 5.92
C GLY A 314 3.24 -20.62 5.58
N PRO A 315 1.99 -20.55 6.04
CA PRO A 315 0.92 -21.39 5.52
C PRO A 315 0.74 -21.09 4.03
N ASP A 316 0.57 -22.13 3.22
CA ASP A 316 0.15 -22.02 1.82
C ASP A 316 -1.34 -22.36 1.67
N TRP A 317 -1.92 -22.06 0.52
CA TRP A 317 -3.31 -22.40 0.21
C TRP A 317 -3.61 -23.89 0.38
N ALA A 318 -2.64 -24.76 0.05
CA ALA A 318 -2.77 -26.21 0.18
C ALA A 318 -2.97 -26.64 1.65
N SER A 319 -2.29 -25.97 2.59
CA SER A 319 -2.33 -26.26 4.02
C SER A 319 -3.65 -25.88 4.73
N LEU A 320 -4.45 -24.99 4.15
CA LEU A 320 -5.72 -24.54 4.75
C LEU A 320 -6.81 -25.63 4.77
N GLY A 321 -6.66 -26.66 3.93
CA GLY A 321 -7.62 -27.74 3.76
C GLY A 321 -8.88 -27.29 3.02
N GLN A 322 -10.03 -27.80 3.47
CA GLN A 322 -11.33 -27.37 2.95
C GLN A 322 -11.74 -26.05 3.62
N ILE A 323 -12.34 -25.16 2.83
CA ILE A 323 -12.89 -23.88 3.26
C ILE A 323 -14.36 -23.84 2.84
N ARG A 324 -15.23 -23.28 3.65
CA ARG A 324 -16.66 -23.10 3.34
C ARG A 324 -17.10 -21.73 3.82
N SER A 325 -17.40 -20.81 2.90
CA SER A 325 -17.89 -19.49 3.29
C SER A 325 -19.25 -19.61 3.99
N THR A 326 -19.34 -19.18 5.25
CA THR A 326 -20.62 -19.04 5.97
C THR A 326 -21.20 -17.64 5.82
N ASN A 327 -20.32 -16.63 5.68
CA ASN A 327 -20.69 -15.24 5.44
C ASN A 327 -19.59 -14.55 4.61
N ILE A 328 -19.97 -13.68 3.67
CA ILE A 328 -19.07 -12.88 2.83
C ILE A 328 -19.47 -11.42 2.95
N GLN A 329 -18.54 -10.56 3.36
CA GLN A 329 -18.68 -9.10 3.31
C GLN A 329 -17.78 -8.57 2.19
N LEU A 330 -18.40 -8.00 1.16
CA LEU A 330 -17.70 -7.33 0.07
C LEU A 330 -17.26 -5.93 0.53
N SER A 331 -16.01 -5.59 0.25
CA SER A 331 -15.46 -4.24 0.38
C SER A 331 -16.07 -3.30 -0.66
N GLY A 332 -16.17 -2.01 -0.38
CA GLY A 332 -16.47 -0.98 -1.39
C GLY A 332 -17.85 -1.02 -2.05
N ASP A 333 -17.94 -0.46 -3.26
CA ASP A 333 -19.22 -0.24 -3.94
C ASP A 333 -19.74 -1.48 -4.66
N ALA A 334 -20.83 -2.04 -4.15
CA ALA A 334 -21.61 -3.06 -4.85
C ALA A 334 -22.65 -2.37 -5.77
N PRO A 335 -22.38 -2.19 -7.09
CA PRO A 335 -23.35 -1.59 -8.01
C PRO A 335 -24.56 -2.50 -8.20
N LEU A 336 -24.42 -3.81 -7.98
CA LEU A 336 -25.47 -4.81 -7.96
C LEU A 336 -25.80 -5.19 -6.50
N ALA A 337 -27.09 -5.41 -6.23
CA ALA A 337 -27.61 -5.79 -4.93
C ALA A 337 -28.70 -6.85 -5.07
N THR A 338 -28.77 -7.73 -4.08
CA THR A 338 -29.81 -8.75 -3.93
C THR A 338 -30.65 -8.48 -2.69
N ASP A 339 -31.92 -8.85 -2.77
CA ASP A 339 -32.74 -9.12 -1.59
C ASP A 339 -32.26 -10.44 -0.95
N PRO A 340 -31.73 -10.44 0.28
CA PRO A 340 -31.26 -11.67 0.93
C PRO A 340 -32.37 -12.67 1.27
N SER A 341 -33.64 -12.27 1.22
CA SER A 341 -34.79 -13.19 1.34
C SER A 341 -35.25 -13.78 0.00
N ASN A 342 -34.80 -13.19 -1.12
CA ASN A 342 -35.28 -13.53 -2.46
C ASN A 342 -34.22 -13.23 -3.54
N SER A 343 -33.44 -14.23 -3.94
CA SER A 343 -32.43 -14.12 -5.00
C SER A 343 -32.97 -13.78 -6.40
N GLN A 344 -34.30 -13.68 -6.57
CA GLN A 344 -34.92 -13.19 -7.81
C GLN A 344 -35.19 -11.67 -7.79
N HIS A 345 -35.13 -11.02 -6.62
CA HIS A 345 -35.30 -9.59 -6.46
C HIS A 345 -33.91 -8.92 -6.38
N LEU A 346 -33.51 -8.30 -7.50
CA LEU A 346 -32.20 -7.67 -7.66
C LEU A 346 -32.37 -6.21 -8.10
N ALA A 347 -31.43 -5.36 -7.72
CA ALA A 347 -31.31 -4.00 -8.22
C ALA A 347 -29.85 -3.69 -8.59
N PHE A 348 -29.62 -2.90 -9.64
CA PHE A 348 -28.29 -2.36 -9.91
C PHE A 348 -28.30 -0.90 -10.37
N CYS A 349 -27.20 -0.22 -10.05
CA CYS A 349 -26.89 1.13 -10.52
C CYS A 349 -26.51 1.11 -12.00
N ALA A 350 -27.28 1.85 -12.81
CA ALA A 350 -27.05 2.01 -14.25
C ALA A 350 -26.95 3.50 -14.60
N ALA A 351 -26.55 3.80 -15.83
CA ALA A 351 -26.63 5.16 -16.36
C ALA A 351 -28.07 5.71 -16.25
N HIS A 352 -28.22 6.91 -15.69
CA HIS A 352 -29.49 7.61 -15.41
C HIS A 352 -30.44 7.00 -14.37
N GLY A 353 -30.20 5.79 -13.85
CA GLY A 353 -31.25 5.08 -13.11
C GLY A 353 -30.81 3.86 -12.32
N ILE A 354 -31.68 3.39 -11.44
CA ILE A 354 -31.59 2.07 -10.83
C ILE A 354 -32.44 1.11 -11.66
N ARG A 355 -31.84 0.00 -12.08
CA ARG A 355 -32.50 -1.08 -12.81
C ARG A 355 -32.89 -2.15 -11.81
N MET A 356 -34.16 -2.54 -11.75
CA MET A 356 -34.66 -3.50 -10.76
C MET A 356 -35.42 -4.65 -11.43
N THR A 357 -35.28 -5.85 -10.90
CA THR A 357 -35.96 -7.06 -11.36
C THR A 357 -36.57 -7.82 -10.17
N TRP A 358 -37.65 -8.55 -10.43
CA TRP A 358 -38.37 -9.38 -9.45
C TRP A 358 -38.40 -10.87 -9.85
N ASN A 359 -37.69 -11.21 -10.93
CA ASN A 359 -37.75 -12.53 -11.57
C ASN A 359 -36.39 -12.96 -12.14
N GLY A 360 -35.31 -12.68 -11.40
CA GLY A 360 -33.95 -13.15 -11.73
C GLY A 360 -33.44 -12.56 -13.04
N GLY A 361 -33.77 -11.30 -13.33
CA GLY A 361 -33.28 -10.58 -14.51
C GLY A 361 -34.02 -10.86 -15.82
N ARG A 362 -35.13 -11.62 -15.81
CA ARG A 362 -35.95 -11.85 -17.03
C ARG A 362 -36.61 -10.57 -17.52
N THR A 363 -37.02 -9.69 -16.60
CA THR A 363 -37.56 -8.36 -16.91
C THR A 363 -37.02 -7.32 -15.95
N TRP A 364 -36.74 -6.13 -16.45
CA TRP A 364 -36.15 -5.01 -15.69
C TRP A 364 -37.04 -3.77 -15.76
N SER A 365 -37.44 -3.24 -14.60
CA SER A 365 -37.94 -1.88 -14.46
C SER A 365 -36.76 -0.88 -14.37
N SER A 366 -37.07 0.42 -14.44
CA SER A 366 -36.10 1.49 -14.30
C SER A 366 -36.65 2.60 -13.40
N ILE A 367 -35.83 3.05 -12.45
CA ILE A 367 -36.14 4.09 -11.49
C ILE A 367 -35.22 5.28 -11.78
N SER A 368 -35.80 6.45 -12.06
CA SER A 368 -35.05 7.64 -12.46
C SER A 368 -34.32 8.28 -11.26
N LEU A 369 -33.04 8.63 -11.44
CA LEU A 369 -32.26 9.35 -10.43
C LEU A 369 -32.38 10.89 -10.53
N GLN A 370 -33.22 11.44 -11.41
CA GLN A 370 -33.34 12.91 -11.59
C GLN A 370 -33.81 13.67 -10.33
N SER A 371 -34.62 13.04 -9.47
CA SER A 371 -35.00 13.58 -8.17
C SER A 371 -33.86 13.45 -7.16
N ALA A 372 -33.16 12.30 -7.12
CA ALA A 372 -31.97 12.07 -6.31
C ALA A 372 -30.85 13.10 -6.60
N VAL A 373 -30.47 13.29 -7.87
CA VAL A 373 -29.44 14.26 -8.30
C VAL A 373 -29.76 15.69 -7.84
N ARG A 374 -31.04 16.09 -7.84
CA ARG A 374 -31.46 17.41 -7.32
C ARG A 374 -31.26 17.53 -5.81
N VAL A 375 -31.41 16.45 -5.05
CA VAL A 375 -31.12 16.43 -3.61
C VAL A 375 -29.60 16.56 -3.37
N VAL A 376 -28.77 15.78 -4.09
CA VAL A 376 -27.30 15.88 -3.98
C VAL A 376 -26.79 17.29 -4.34
N ASN A 377 -27.27 17.86 -5.44
CA ASN A 377 -26.95 19.24 -5.84
C ASN A 377 -27.41 20.26 -4.80
N GLY A 378 -28.57 20.04 -4.17
CA GLY A 378 -29.08 20.87 -3.07
C GLY A 378 -28.24 20.80 -1.79
N MET A 379 -27.43 19.75 -1.62
CA MET A 379 -26.45 19.63 -0.52
C MET A 379 -25.09 20.26 -0.85
N GLY A 380 -24.90 20.83 -2.06
CA GLY A 380 -23.63 21.44 -2.49
C GLY A 380 -22.66 20.50 -3.21
N PHE A 381 -23.10 19.29 -3.58
CA PHE A 381 -22.27 18.28 -4.24
C PHE A 381 -22.78 17.96 -5.66
N ALA A 382 -21.89 17.56 -6.55
CA ALA A 382 -22.22 17.02 -7.88
C ALA A 382 -21.95 15.51 -7.91
N PRO A 383 -22.94 14.66 -8.24
CA PRO A 383 -22.71 13.25 -8.51
C PRO A 383 -21.70 13.06 -9.63
N LEU A 384 -20.73 12.18 -9.40
CA LEU A 384 -19.75 11.82 -10.42
C LEU A 384 -20.38 10.87 -11.44
N PRO A 385 -20.16 11.09 -12.74
CA PRO A 385 -20.60 10.15 -13.76
C PRO A 385 -19.68 8.93 -13.80
N MET A 386 -20.25 7.75 -14.02
CA MET A 386 -19.49 6.63 -14.58
C MET A 386 -19.28 6.83 -16.10
N ASP A 387 -18.48 5.94 -16.70
CA ASP A 387 -18.11 5.97 -18.12
C ASP A 387 -19.28 6.34 -19.05
N GLY A 388 -19.10 7.42 -19.82
CA GLY A 388 -20.15 8.00 -20.67
C GLY A 388 -20.70 9.35 -20.20
N GLY A 389 -20.27 9.86 -19.03
CA GLY A 389 -20.54 11.24 -18.60
C GLY A 389 -21.95 11.48 -18.04
N LEU A 390 -22.60 10.43 -17.55
CA LEU A 390 -23.97 10.45 -17.04
C LEU A 390 -24.02 10.07 -15.55
N PRO A 391 -24.79 10.78 -14.71
CA PRO A 391 -24.94 10.42 -13.30
C PRO A 391 -25.50 9.01 -13.11
N SER A 392 -24.81 8.23 -12.29
CA SER A 392 -25.23 6.93 -11.76
C SER A 392 -25.10 6.95 -10.23
N CYS A 393 -25.71 5.98 -9.56
CA CYS A 393 -25.31 5.67 -8.18
C CYS A 393 -24.06 4.77 -8.19
N ALA A 394 -23.36 4.72 -7.06
CA ALA A 394 -22.21 3.84 -6.86
C ALA A 394 -22.65 2.47 -6.32
N SER A 395 -23.59 2.46 -5.36
CA SER A 395 -24.22 1.24 -4.85
C SER A 395 -25.67 1.47 -4.41
N VAL A 396 -26.42 0.38 -4.32
CA VAL A 396 -27.82 0.33 -3.85
C VAL A 396 -27.96 -0.78 -2.81
N THR A 397 -28.88 -0.61 -1.85
CA THR A 397 -29.25 -1.64 -0.87
C THR A 397 -30.76 -1.79 -0.84
N ILE A 398 -31.22 -3.04 -0.80
CA ILE A 398 -32.62 -3.45 -0.73
C ILE A 398 -32.96 -3.82 0.71
N ASP A 399 -34.13 -3.39 1.20
CA ASP A 399 -34.72 -3.87 2.45
C ASP A 399 -35.82 -4.92 2.12
N PRO A 400 -35.62 -6.21 2.46
CA PRO A 400 -36.62 -7.28 2.25
C PRO A 400 -37.96 -7.03 2.94
N HIS A 401 -37.96 -6.32 4.07
CA HIS A 401 -39.16 -6.04 4.85
C HIS A 401 -39.89 -4.79 4.36
N HIS A 402 -39.17 -3.90 3.67
CA HIS A 402 -39.72 -2.68 3.06
C HIS A 402 -39.31 -2.55 1.59
N PRO A 403 -39.80 -3.44 0.70
CA PRO A 403 -39.33 -3.56 -0.69
C PRO A 403 -39.57 -2.33 -1.59
N ALA A 404 -40.38 -1.37 -1.15
CA ALA A 404 -40.51 -0.06 -1.80
C ALA A 404 -39.39 0.92 -1.43
N SER A 405 -38.59 0.61 -0.40
CA SER A 405 -37.52 1.47 0.08
C SER A 405 -36.20 1.17 -0.64
N LEU A 406 -35.52 2.24 -1.05
CA LEU A 406 -34.20 2.21 -1.68
C LEU A 406 -33.23 3.02 -0.83
N PHE A 407 -32.05 2.47 -0.63
CA PHE A 407 -30.93 3.12 0.05
C PHE A 407 -29.78 3.15 -0.95
N VAL A 408 -29.27 4.34 -1.25
CA VAL A 408 -28.43 4.56 -2.43
C VAL A 408 -27.25 5.45 -2.08
N ARG A 409 -26.05 5.00 -2.46
CA ARG A 409 -24.79 5.73 -2.33
C ARG A 409 -24.43 6.41 -3.65
N PHE A 410 -23.92 7.63 -3.57
CA PHE A 410 -23.35 8.37 -4.68
C PHE A 410 -21.91 8.76 -4.37
N ALA A 411 -20.98 8.44 -5.26
CA ALA A 411 -19.70 9.12 -5.34
C ALA A 411 -19.94 10.54 -5.87
N VAL A 412 -19.39 11.55 -5.18
CA VAL A 412 -19.64 12.96 -5.45
C VAL A 412 -18.36 13.80 -5.34
N ALA A 413 -18.37 14.97 -5.96
CA ALA A 413 -17.41 16.04 -5.68
C ALA A 413 -18.12 17.29 -5.19
N LYS A 414 -17.41 18.17 -4.47
CA LYS A 414 -17.96 19.48 -4.05
C LYS A 414 -18.06 20.41 -5.24
N ILE A 415 -19.20 21.10 -5.36
CA ILE A 415 -19.42 22.05 -6.45
C ILE A 415 -18.44 23.23 -6.25
N ASN A 416 -17.64 23.50 -7.28
CA ASN A 416 -16.57 24.53 -7.36
C ASN A 416 -15.23 24.20 -6.68
N GLU A 417 -15.02 23.04 -6.05
CA GLU A 417 -13.73 22.71 -5.38
C GLU A 417 -12.77 21.86 -6.24
N GLY A 418 -13.23 21.34 -7.39
CA GLY A 418 -12.44 20.46 -8.25
C GLY A 418 -12.45 19.00 -7.79
N ILE A 419 -11.67 18.17 -8.47
CA ILE A 419 -11.48 16.73 -8.16
C ILE A 419 -9.97 16.45 -8.28
N PRO A 420 -9.33 15.76 -7.32
CA PRO A 420 -9.84 15.26 -6.03
C PRO A 420 -10.08 16.39 -5.00
N PRO A 421 -10.73 16.14 -3.84
CA PRO A 421 -11.19 14.85 -3.28
C PRO A 421 -12.53 14.34 -3.84
N ILE A 422 -12.86 13.09 -3.52
CA ILE A 422 -14.13 12.43 -3.86
C ILE A 422 -14.79 11.96 -2.56
N TYR A 423 -16.06 12.30 -2.39
CA TYR A 423 -16.85 11.98 -1.20
C TYR A 423 -17.98 11.02 -1.52
N GLU A 424 -18.61 10.49 -0.49
CA GLU A 424 -19.74 9.57 -0.60
C GLU A 424 -20.97 10.15 0.10
N ILE A 425 -22.13 10.10 -0.55
CA ILE A 425 -23.39 10.63 -0.01
C ILE A 425 -24.49 9.56 -0.08
N GLY A 426 -25.12 9.31 1.07
CA GLY A 426 -26.25 8.41 1.19
C GLY A 426 -27.59 9.12 1.01
N LEU A 427 -28.42 8.64 0.09
CA LEU A 427 -29.82 9.03 -0.06
C LEU A 427 -30.76 7.85 0.25
N ILE A 428 -31.99 8.19 0.63
CA ILE A 428 -33.08 7.27 0.94
C ILE A 428 -34.29 7.66 0.09
N SER A 429 -34.98 6.67 -0.50
CA SER A 429 -36.32 6.81 -1.04
C SER A 429 -37.24 5.75 -0.43
N PRO A 430 -38.34 6.11 0.26
CA PRO A 430 -39.27 5.15 0.86
C PRO A 430 -40.40 4.71 -0.12
N ASP A 431 -40.34 5.14 -1.38
CA ASP A 431 -41.44 5.09 -2.36
C ASP A 431 -40.95 4.80 -3.79
N SER A 432 -40.02 3.87 -3.92
CA SER A 432 -39.47 3.33 -5.16
C SER A 432 -38.86 4.39 -6.09
N GLY A 433 -38.19 5.39 -5.49
CA GLY A 433 -37.49 6.48 -6.17
C GLY A 433 -38.36 7.69 -6.52
N THR A 434 -39.61 7.75 -6.05
CA THR A 434 -40.51 8.87 -6.33
C THR A 434 -40.06 10.13 -5.58
N THR A 435 -39.78 10.01 -4.28
CA THR A 435 -39.19 11.05 -3.43
C THR A 435 -37.86 10.57 -2.87
N TRP A 436 -36.94 11.51 -2.64
CA TRP A 436 -35.61 11.26 -2.10
C TRP A 436 -35.31 12.24 -0.98
N ARG A 437 -34.57 11.79 0.02
CA ARG A 437 -33.98 12.63 1.07
C ARG A 437 -32.57 12.14 1.41
N PRO A 438 -31.71 12.99 2.00
CA PRO A 438 -30.46 12.53 2.58
C PRO A 438 -30.70 11.53 3.71
N VAL A 439 -29.73 10.66 3.94
CA VAL A 439 -29.61 9.94 5.21
C VAL A 439 -29.47 10.94 6.36
N PRO A 440 -30.06 10.71 7.55
CA PRO A 440 -29.75 11.51 8.73
C PRO A 440 -28.25 11.43 9.03
N ILE A 441 -27.61 12.59 9.17
CA ILE A 441 -26.19 12.67 9.52
C ILE A 441 -26.09 12.66 11.06
N PRO A 442 -25.28 11.77 11.67
CA PRO A 442 -25.09 11.73 13.11
C PRO A 442 -24.54 13.06 13.67
N SER A 443 -24.94 13.37 14.90
CA SER A 443 -24.53 14.62 15.56
C SER A 443 -23.00 14.76 15.64
N GLY A 444 -22.47 15.88 15.16
CA GLY A 444 -21.03 16.16 15.13
C GLY A 444 -20.30 15.64 13.88
N LEU A 445 -20.96 14.92 12.97
CA LEU A 445 -20.41 14.52 11.68
C LEU A 445 -20.90 15.42 10.53
N ALA A 446 -20.18 15.37 9.41
CA ALA A 446 -20.54 16.01 8.14
C ALA A 446 -21.05 14.96 7.14
N ALA A 447 -21.71 15.40 6.06
CA ALA A 447 -22.28 14.50 5.05
C ALA A 447 -21.20 13.65 4.38
N GLU A 448 -20.03 14.26 4.15
CA GLU A 448 -18.80 13.68 3.58
C GLU A 448 -18.20 12.54 4.42
N ARG A 449 -18.74 12.26 5.62
CA ARG A 449 -18.31 11.17 6.50
C ARG A 449 -19.14 9.90 6.31
N PHE A 450 -20.18 9.91 5.47
CA PHE A 450 -20.92 8.71 5.09
C PHE A 450 -20.01 7.75 4.31
N GLY A 451 -20.05 6.46 4.63
CA GLY A 451 -19.19 5.44 4.03
C GLY A 451 -19.94 4.23 3.45
N GLY A 452 -21.28 4.20 3.49
CA GLY A 452 -22.08 3.20 2.81
C GLY A 452 -23.33 2.72 3.55
N TYR A 453 -24.11 1.88 2.87
CA TYR A 453 -25.23 1.13 3.44
C TYR A 453 -24.93 -0.37 3.42
N ARG A 454 -25.44 -1.10 4.43
CA ARG A 454 -25.53 -2.57 4.40
C ARG A 454 -26.85 -3.04 5.00
N TYR A 455 -27.25 -4.27 4.67
CA TYR A 455 -28.39 -4.94 5.30
C TYR A 455 -27.91 -6.04 6.25
N GLU A 456 -28.27 -5.93 7.52
CA GLU A 456 -27.84 -6.82 8.62
C GLU A 456 -29.03 -7.18 9.52
N ASN A 457 -30.06 -7.82 8.95
CA ASN A 457 -31.43 -7.95 9.47
C ASN A 457 -32.24 -6.64 9.52
N ALA A 458 -31.57 -5.52 9.29
CA ALA A 458 -32.08 -4.16 9.22
C ALA A 458 -31.12 -3.37 8.32
N VAL A 459 -31.59 -2.29 7.67
CA VAL A 459 -30.65 -1.44 6.91
C VAL A 459 -29.88 -0.54 7.87
N LYS A 460 -28.57 -0.47 7.67
CA LYS A 460 -27.64 0.34 8.44
C LYS A 460 -26.88 1.30 7.53
N ALA A 461 -26.66 2.51 8.02
CA ALA A 461 -25.86 3.55 7.42
C ALA A 461 -24.57 3.70 8.23
N TYR A 462 -23.43 3.56 7.57
CA TYR A 462 -22.11 3.63 8.18
C TYR A 462 -21.50 5.02 7.99
N PHE A 463 -20.93 5.59 9.06
CA PHE A 463 -20.21 6.86 9.04
C PHE A 463 -18.84 6.73 9.72
N VAL A 464 -17.82 7.32 9.11
CA VAL A 464 -16.42 7.26 9.54
C VAL A 464 -16.11 8.48 10.42
N ALA A 465 -15.99 8.31 11.74
CA ALA A 465 -15.94 9.44 12.68
C ALA A 465 -14.63 10.25 12.65
N THR A 466 -13.51 9.61 12.31
CA THR A 466 -12.15 10.19 12.28
C THR A 466 -11.40 9.62 11.09
N VAL A 467 -10.47 10.33 10.42
CA VAL A 467 -9.27 9.77 9.72
C VAL A 467 -8.40 10.92 9.15
N PRO A 468 -7.15 11.20 9.67
CA PRO A 468 -5.84 10.77 9.09
C PRO A 468 -4.75 10.32 10.12
N GLY A 469 -3.98 9.23 9.85
CA GLY A 469 -2.73 8.83 10.57
C GLY A 469 -2.83 8.16 11.97
N PHE A 470 -3.45 6.98 12.11
CA PHE A 470 -4.06 6.55 13.40
C PHE A 470 -3.21 5.98 14.52
N THR A 471 -3.15 6.75 15.62
CA THR A 471 -2.89 6.28 16.99
C THR A 471 -4.09 6.52 17.95
N THR A 472 -4.90 5.46 18.17
CA THR A 472 -5.82 5.21 19.34
C THR A 472 -7.05 6.10 19.62
N PRO A 473 -8.11 5.62 20.34
CA PRO A 473 -8.46 4.25 20.80
C PRO A 473 -9.85 3.80 20.21
N PRO A 474 -10.75 2.95 20.78
CA PRO A 474 -11.63 2.06 19.98
C PRO A 474 -13.02 2.65 19.65
N GLY A 475 -13.58 2.26 18.48
CA GLY A 475 -14.94 2.62 18.04
C GLY A 475 -14.97 3.78 17.04
N GLY A 476 -14.38 3.58 15.85
CA GLY A 476 -14.31 4.62 14.82
C GLY A 476 -15.57 4.75 13.95
N LEU A 477 -16.48 3.79 14.07
CA LEU A 477 -17.74 3.72 13.34
C LEU A 477 -18.92 4.30 14.12
N VAL A 478 -19.62 5.24 13.50
CA VAL A 478 -20.96 5.64 13.92
C VAL A 478 -21.95 4.98 12.97
N VAL A 479 -22.86 4.18 13.52
CA VAL A 479 -23.83 3.40 12.75
C VAL A 479 -25.24 3.85 13.10
N GLU A 480 -25.99 4.27 12.10
CA GLU A 480 -27.43 4.53 12.23
C GLU A 480 -28.20 3.36 11.62
N GLN A 481 -29.27 2.91 12.25
CA GLN A 481 -30.07 1.77 11.82
C GLN A 481 -31.53 2.15 11.59
N THR A 482 -32.16 1.57 10.57
CA THR A 482 -33.60 1.66 10.32
C THR A 482 -34.24 0.28 10.16
N THR A 483 -35.47 0.14 10.67
CA THR A 483 -36.30 -1.07 10.56
C THR A 483 -37.68 -0.79 9.94
N ASP A 484 -37.90 0.43 9.45
CA ASP A 484 -39.18 0.95 8.97
C ASP A 484 -39.12 1.55 7.55
N GLY A 485 -38.16 1.10 6.74
CA GLY A 485 -37.92 1.61 5.38
C GLY A 485 -37.27 2.99 5.36
N GLY A 486 -36.43 3.30 6.35
CA GLY A 486 -35.70 4.56 6.43
C GLY A 486 -36.56 5.76 6.84
N ARG A 487 -37.70 5.54 7.51
CA ARG A 487 -38.58 6.61 8.04
C ARG A 487 -38.07 7.13 9.38
N THR A 488 -37.58 6.25 10.23
CA THR A 488 -36.86 6.57 11.46
C THR A 488 -35.50 5.89 11.47
N TRP A 489 -34.56 6.50 12.18
CA TRP A 489 -33.19 6.04 12.35
C TRP A 489 -32.82 6.12 13.83
N VAL A 490 -32.07 5.14 14.30
CA VAL A 490 -31.55 5.07 15.67
C VAL A 490 -30.08 4.68 15.67
N LEU A 491 -29.30 5.32 16.54
CA LEU A 491 -27.90 4.96 16.78
C LEU A 491 -27.81 3.48 17.19
N SER A 492 -26.89 2.76 16.54
CA SER A 492 -26.68 1.33 16.65
C SER A 492 -25.18 1.00 16.59
N SER A 493 -24.84 -0.28 16.48
CA SER A 493 -23.50 -0.80 16.24
C SER A 493 -23.51 -1.77 15.04
N PRO A 494 -22.35 -2.17 14.48
CA PRO A 494 -22.30 -3.25 13.49
C PRO A 494 -22.86 -4.56 14.08
N SER A 495 -23.49 -5.41 13.26
CA SER A 495 -24.08 -6.67 13.74
C SER A 495 -23.02 -7.77 13.85
N CYS A 496 -23.02 -8.49 14.98
CA CYS A 496 -22.36 -9.79 15.03
C CYS A 496 -23.27 -10.88 14.46
N PRO A 497 -22.76 -11.76 13.58
CA PRO A 497 -23.38 -13.06 13.31
C PRO A 497 -23.48 -13.89 14.60
N VAL A 498 -24.42 -14.84 14.64
CA VAL A 498 -24.61 -15.72 15.82
C VAL A 498 -23.60 -16.87 15.85
N THR A 499 -23.15 -17.32 14.68
CA THR A 499 -22.30 -18.51 14.50
C THR A 499 -20.93 -18.22 13.92
N ASP A 500 -20.72 -17.01 13.40
CA ASP A 500 -19.51 -16.59 12.70
C ASP A 500 -18.76 -15.53 13.52
N PRO A 501 -17.47 -15.28 13.23
CA PRO A 501 -16.70 -14.25 13.91
C PRO A 501 -17.37 -12.88 13.82
N CYS A 502 -17.36 -12.15 14.94
CA CYS A 502 -17.84 -10.77 14.93
C CYS A 502 -16.75 -9.84 14.37
N VAL A 503 -16.68 -9.80 13.05
CA VAL A 503 -15.86 -8.89 12.24
C VAL A 503 -16.76 -8.08 11.33
N ALA A 504 -16.41 -6.82 11.11
CA ALA A 504 -17.11 -5.93 10.20
C ALA A 504 -16.10 -5.11 9.40
N LEU A 505 -16.40 -4.89 8.13
CA LEU A 505 -15.80 -3.78 7.39
C LEU A 505 -16.41 -2.46 7.89
N ALA A 506 -15.62 -1.40 7.88
CA ALA A 506 -16.05 -0.05 8.15
C ALA A 506 -16.86 0.52 6.98
N GLY A 507 -17.13 1.82 6.97
CA GLY A 507 -17.51 2.51 5.74
C GLY A 507 -16.26 2.97 4.97
N VAL A 508 -16.38 3.12 3.65
CA VAL A 508 -15.31 3.62 2.78
C VAL A 508 -14.97 5.08 3.12
N TRP A 509 -13.69 5.44 3.05
CA TRP A 509 -13.21 6.81 3.24
C TRP A 509 -12.35 7.29 2.05
N ASP A 510 -12.62 8.52 1.58
CA ASP A 510 -11.92 9.24 0.50
C ASP A 510 -11.68 8.41 -0.77
N ASN A 511 -12.75 8.21 -1.55
CA ASN A 511 -12.80 7.23 -2.64
C ASN A 511 -12.11 7.73 -3.93
N ASN A 512 -10.79 7.56 -4.04
CA ASN A 512 -10.02 8.01 -5.21
C ASN A 512 -9.30 6.89 -5.98
N CYS A 513 -10.05 5.85 -6.37
CA CYS A 513 -9.56 4.66 -7.11
C CYS A 513 -8.75 4.94 -8.39
N ALA A 514 -8.86 6.16 -8.95
CA ALA A 514 -8.06 6.59 -10.09
C ALA A 514 -6.60 6.93 -9.75
N LYS A 515 -6.27 7.15 -8.48
CA LYS A 515 -4.92 7.55 -8.02
C LYS A 515 -4.39 6.71 -6.85
N PHE A 516 -5.25 6.32 -5.91
CA PHE A 516 -4.89 5.55 -4.72
C PHE A 516 -6.02 4.55 -4.38
N GLY A 517 -5.71 3.48 -3.65
CA GLY A 517 -6.75 2.63 -3.06
C GLY A 517 -7.59 3.40 -2.04
N ALA A 518 -8.83 2.98 -1.83
CA ALA A 518 -9.78 3.59 -0.90
C ALA A 518 -9.92 2.67 0.34
N PRO A 519 -9.24 2.96 1.46
CA PRO A 519 -9.18 2.03 2.57
C PRO A 519 -10.52 1.91 3.31
N GLU A 520 -11.06 0.69 3.37
CA GLU A 520 -12.21 0.35 4.21
C GLU A 520 -11.71 -0.44 5.42
N LEU A 521 -11.73 0.19 6.61
CA LEU A 521 -11.11 -0.35 7.82
C LEU A 521 -11.75 -1.68 8.26
N ILE A 522 -10.98 -2.56 8.89
CA ILE A 522 -11.49 -3.79 9.51
C ILE A 522 -11.65 -3.55 11.01
N GLU A 523 -12.85 -3.77 11.57
CA GLU A 523 -13.07 -3.84 13.01
C GLU A 523 -13.48 -5.27 13.43
N PHE A 524 -13.01 -5.72 14.60
CA PHE A 524 -13.41 -6.97 15.24
C PHE A 524 -13.97 -6.71 16.64
N SER A 525 -14.83 -7.61 17.13
CA SER A 525 -15.39 -7.57 18.48
C SER A 525 -15.19 -8.89 19.24
N PRO A 526 -14.44 -8.89 20.35
CA PRO A 526 -14.23 -10.08 21.17
C PRO A 526 -15.38 -10.38 22.14
N ASP A 527 -16.38 -9.50 22.27
CA ASP A 527 -17.42 -9.54 23.30
C ASP A 527 -18.86 -9.51 22.76
N ASN A 528 -19.00 -9.91 21.49
CA ASN A 528 -20.25 -9.97 20.74
C ASN A 528 -20.92 -8.60 20.55
N GLY A 529 -20.12 -7.64 20.09
CA GLY A 529 -20.56 -6.36 19.51
C GLY A 529 -20.65 -5.21 20.50
N LYS A 530 -20.19 -5.38 21.75
CA LYS A 530 -20.25 -4.36 22.81
C LYS A 530 -19.03 -3.43 22.75
N THR A 531 -17.87 -3.98 22.40
CA THR A 531 -16.65 -3.24 22.10
C THR A 531 -16.09 -3.69 20.76
N TRP A 532 -15.57 -2.73 20.00
CA TRP A 532 -14.99 -2.93 18.67
C TRP A 532 -13.56 -2.43 18.67
N SER A 533 -12.67 -3.08 17.93
CA SER A 533 -11.25 -2.75 17.85
C SER A 533 -10.70 -3.02 16.47
N PHE A 534 -9.72 -2.23 16.04
CA PHE A 534 -8.96 -2.52 14.82
C PHE A 534 -7.91 -3.60 15.11
N PRO A 535 -7.66 -4.54 14.19
CA PRO A 535 -6.46 -5.37 14.25
C PRO A 535 -5.22 -4.52 13.93
N ASP A 536 -4.05 -4.97 14.40
CA ASP A 536 -2.78 -4.31 14.07
C ASP A 536 -2.43 -4.45 12.57
N TRP A 537 -2.88 -5.54 11.94
CA TRP A 537 -2.77 -5.83 10.50
C TRP A 537 -3.62 -7.05 10.11
N PRO A 538 -4.24 -7.09 8.91
CA PRO A 538 -4.45 -5.95 8.00
C PRO A 538 -5.47 -4.99 8.60
N ARG A 539 -5.23 -3.68 8.49
CA ARG A 539 -6.07 -2.67 9.14
C ARG A 539 -7.28 -2.24 8.29
N SER A 540 -7.23 -2.54 7.00
CA SER A 540 -8.25 -2.23 5.98
C SER A 540 -8.17 -3.23 4.83
N LEU A 541 -9.20 -3.24 3.98
CA LEU A 541 -9.16 -3.73 2.60
C LEU A 541 -9.21 -2.55 1.62
N ASP A 542 -9.00 -2.78 0.32
CA ASP A 542 -9.20 -1.76 -0.72
C ASP A 542 -10.64 -1.81 -1.27
N ALA A 543 -11.41 -0.75 -1.04
CA ALA A 543 -12.75 -0.57 -1.60
C ALA A 543 -12.77 -0.34 -3.12
N CYS A 544 -11.61 -0.18 -3.75
CA CYS A 544 -11.44 -0.01 -5.18
C CYS A 544 -11.30 -1.33 -5.97
N ASP A 545 -11.32 -2.48 -5.31
CA ASP A 545 -11.33 -3.80 -5.94
C ASP A 545 -12.42 -4.69 -5.32
N SER A 546 -12.35 -5.99 -5.56
CA SER A 546 -13.34 -7.00 -5.19
C SER A 546 -13.00 -7.67 -3.86
N ASP A 547 -12.32 -6.92 -2.98
CA ASP A 547 -11.80 -7.42 -1.72
C ASP A 547 -12.92 -7.90 -0.77
N GLU A 548 -12.67 -8.98 -0.03
CA GLU A 548 -13.68 -9.66 0.78
C GLU A 548 -13.20 -9.97 2.20
N LEU A 549 -14.08 -9.81 3.20
CA LEU A 549 -13.97 -10.58 4.46
C LEU A 549 -14.88 -11.80 4.38
N VAL A 550 -14.29 -12.99 4.49
CA VAL A 550 -15.00 -14.27 4.40
C VAL A 550 -14.89 -15.02 5.73
N ALA A 551 -16.02 -15.23 6.39
CA ALA A 551 -16.10 -16.15 7.51
C ALA A 551 -16.21 -17.59 7.02
N ASP A 552 -15.52 -18.51 7.70
CA ASP A 552 -15.54 -19.94 7.38
C ASP A 552 -15.88 -20.83 8.59
N THR A 553 -15.43 -20.45 9.79
CA THR A 553 -15.87 -21.04 11.06
C THR A 553 -16.00 -19.93 12.11
N ALA A 554 -16.66 -20.22 13.23
CA ALA A 554 -16.86 -19.31 14.38
C ALA A 554 -15.61 -18.55 14.88
N HIS A 555 -14.39 -18.95 14.51
CA HIS A 555 -13.15 -18.25 14.82
C HIS A 555 -12.23 -17.99 13.60
N ARG A 556 -12.53 -18.53 12.41
CA ARG A 556 -11.68 -18.42 11.20
C ARG A 556 -12.28 -17.44 10.20
N VAL A 557 -11.52 -16.37 9.90
CA VAL A 557 -11.85 -15.35 8.90
C VAL A 557 -10.70 -15.27 7.90
N LEU A 558 -11.04 -15.13 6.62
CA LEU A 558 -10.12 -14.80 5.55
C LEU A 558 -10.37 -13.36 5.08
N ALA A 559 -9.29 -12.66 4.74
CA ALA A 559 -9.29 -11.39 4.04
C ALA A 559 -8.70 -11.66 2.65
N VAL A 560 -9.53 -11.53 1.63
CA VAL A 560 -9.21 -11.79 0.22
C VAL A 560 -9.00 -10.44 -0.47
N SER A 561 -7.90 -10.26 -1.19
CA SER A 561 -7.62 -9.02 -1.95
C SER A 561 -6.89 -9.28 -3.25
N GLY A 562 -7.38 -8.67 -4.33
CA GLY A 562 -6.84 -8.86 -5.67
C GLY A 562 -5.53 -8.12 -5.95
N ARG A 563 -5.35 -6.95 -5.33
CA ARG A 563 -4.29 -5.98 -5.66
C ARG A 563 -3.32 -5.70 -4.51
N GLU A 564 -3.65 -6.07 -3.29
CA GLU A 564 -2.71 -6.03 -2.17
C GLU A 564 -1.65 -7.13 -2.27
N GLU A 565 -0.52 -6.97 -1.59
CA GLU A 565 0.61 -7.90 -1.68
C GLU A 565 0.27 -9.27 -1.07
N PHE A 566 -0.52 -9.29 0.00
CA PHE A 566 -0.93 -10.51 0.69
C PHE A 566 -2.36 -10.88 0.31
N HIS A 567 -2.52 -11.41 -0.89
CA HIS A 567 -3.82 -11.75 -1.50
C HIS A 567 -4.78 -12.50 -0.59
N ILE A 568 -4.26 -13.41 0.23
CA ILE A 568 -5.01 -14.08 1.28
C ILE A 568 -4.32 -13.81 2.62
N ARG A 569 -5.07 -13.24 3.57
CA ARG A 569 -4.69 -13.17 4.99
C ARG A 569 -5.71 -13.96 5.79
N ILE A 570 -5.26 -14.67 6.82
CA ILE A 570 -6.12 -15.53 7.64
C ILE A 570 -5.96 -15.20 9.13
N SER A 571 -7.10 -15.10 9.82
CA SER A 571 -7.21 -15.04 11.27
C SER A 571 -7.83 -16.32 11.80
N HIS A 572 -7.35 -16.78 12.97
CA HIS A 572 -7.85 -17.94 13.70
C HIS A 572 -8.46 -17.59 15.06
N ASP A 573 -8.54 -16.30 15.39
CA ASP A 573 -9.04 -15.77 16.66
C ASP A 573 -10.10 -14.68 16.47
N GLY A 574 -10.86 -14.79 15.38
CA GLY A 574 -12.01 -13.94 15.08
C GLY A 574 -11.66 -12.53 14.58
N GLY A 575 -10.59 -12.40 13.80
CA GLY A 575 -10.19 -11.15 13.16
C GLY A 575 -9.24 -10.28 13.97
N LYS A 576 -8.70 -10.78 15.09
CA LYS A 576 -7.79 -10.03 15.96
C LYS A 576 -6.33 -10.12 15.49
N ASN A 577 -5.81 -11.32 15.32
CA ASN A 577 -4.47 -11.58 14.80
C ASN A 577 -4.57 -12.24 13.43
N TRP A 578 -3.68 -11.85 12.51
CA TRP A 578 -3.67 -12.32 11.13
C TRP A 578 -2.30 -12.80 10.70
N SER A 579 -2.29 -13.70 9.71
CA SER A 579 -1.10 -14.22 9.05
C SER A 579 -1.32 -14.24 7.54
N ALA A 580 -0.26 -14.06 6.75
CA ALA A 580 -0.35 -14.20 5.29
C ALA A 580 -0.45 -15.69 4.90
N VAL A 581 -1.25 -15.98 3.88
CA VAL A 581 -1.30 -17.30 3.22
C VAL A 581 -0.75 -17.15 1.81
N VAL A 582 0.21 -18.00 1.46
CA VAL A 582 0.86 -17.96 0.15
C VAL A 582 -0.01 -18.70 -0.88
N LEU A 583 -0.37 -18.00 -1.96
CA LEU A 583 -1.00 -18.60 -3.14
C LEU A 583 0.05 -19.24 -4.06
N PRO A 584 -0.29 -20.33 -4.79
CA PRO A 584 0.55 -20.83 -5.87
C PRO A 584 0.82 -19.75 -6.92
N SER A 585 2.06 -19.70 -7.42
CA SER A 585 2.46 -18.70 -8.41
C SER A 585 1.86 -18.98 -9.79
N LEU A 586 1.37 -17.95 -10.50
CA LEU A 586 0.92 -18.08 -11.89
C LEU A 586 2.08 -18.07 -12.91
N ALA A 587 3.19 -17.42 -12.59
CA ALA A 587 4.42 -17.38 -13.38
C ALA A 587 5.65 -17.61 -12.50
N SER A 588 6.80 -18.00 -13.07
CA SER A 588 7.98 -18.37 -12.27
C SER A 588 8.76 -17.20 -11.65
N ASP A 589 8.59 -15.97 -12.17
CA ASP A 589 9.61 -14.93 -12.05
C ASP A 589 9.13 -13.60 -11.40
N SER A 590 7.84 -13.43 -11.03
CA SER A 590 7.35 -12.20 -10.38
C SER A 590 6.96 -12.40 -8.92
N THR A 591 7.51 -11.56 -8.04
CA THR A 591 7.19 -11.50 -6.59
C THR A 591 5.94 -10.70 -6.29
N TRP A 592 5.43 -9.94 -7.27
CA TRP A 592 4.13 -9.28 -7.22
C TRP A 592 3.29 -9.80 -8.37
N GLN A 593 2.06 -10.20 -8.05
CA GLN A 593 1.03 -10.62 -8.99
C GLN A 593 -0.21 -9.78 -8.66
N MET A 594 -1.05 -9.52 -9.67
CA MET A 594 -2.37 -8.97 -9.45
C MET A 594 -3.39 -10.00 -9.95
N PHE A 595 -4.43 -10.17 -9.16
CA PHE A 595 -5.59 -11.00 -9.46
C PHE A 595 -6.80 -10.07 -9.45
N ASN A 596 -7.21 -9.54 -10.59
CA ASN A 596 -8.44 -8.74 -10.62
C ASN A 596 -9.61 -9.65 -10.24
N ASP A 597 -10.62 -9.14 -9.53
CA ASP A 597 -11.84 -9.91 -9.20
C ASP A 597 -11.55 -11.24 -8.44
N LEU A 598 -10.50 -11.23 -7.61
CA LEU A 598 -10.14 -12.36 -6.73
C LEU A 598 -11.18 -12.49 -5.61
N GLN A 599 -11.88 -13.63 -5.57
CA GLN A 599 -12.95 -13.89 -4.61
C GLN A 599 -12.98 -15.36 -4.18
N LEU A 600 -13.64 -15.65 -3.05
CA LEU A 600 -13.92 -17.01 -2.62
C LEU A 600 -15.32 -17.48 -3.02
N LEU A 601 -15.40 -18.55 -3.81
CA LEU A 601 -16.65 -19.21 -4.15
C LEU A 601 -17.21 -20.00 -2.95
N PRO A 602 -18.55 -20.26 -2.87
CA PRO A 602 -19.17 -20.89 -1.70
C PRO A 602 -18.73 -22.33 -1.41
N ASP A 603 -18.15 -23.01 -2.39
CA ASP A 603 -17.56 -24.34 -2.29
C ASP A 603 -16.05 -24.33 -1.93
N GLY A 604 -15.49 -23.15 -1.66
CA GLY A 604 -14.12 -22.95 -1.18
C GLY A 604 -13.07 -22.83 -2.29
N TRP A 605 -13.46 -22.78 -3.56
CA TRP A 605 -12.52 -22.44 -4.64
C TRP A 605 -12.24 -20.93 -4.67
N LEU A 606 -11.01 -20.56 -4.99
CA LEU A 606 -10.72 -19.18 -5.39
C LEU A 606 -10.94 -19.03 -6.89
N LEU A 607 -11.66 -17.97 -7.27
CA LEU A 607 -11.82 -17.52 -8.64
C LEU A 607 -11.07 -16.19 -8.79
N ALA A 608 -10.38 -16.01 -9.92
CA ALA A 608 -9.64 -14.79 -10.22
C ALA A 608 -9.60 -14.50 -11.73
N LEU A 609 -9.49 -13.22 -12.10
CA LEU A 609 -9.16 -12.76 -13.45
C LEU A 609 -7.70 -12.31 -13.51
N HIS A 610 -6.83 -13.13 -14.11
CA HIS A 610 -5.43 -12.78 -14.34
C HIS A 610 -5.24 -12.30 -15.77
N ASP A 611 -4.78 -11.06 -15.94
CA ASP A 611 -4.76 -10.28 -17.19
C ASP A 611 -6.13 -10.23 -17.90
N THR A 612 -6.45 -11.29 -18.64
CA THR A 612 -7.69 -11.48 -19.42
C THR A 612 -8.23 -12.91 -19.34
N THR A 613 -7.61 -13.77 -18.54
CA THR A 613 -7.97 -15.19 -18.39
C THR A 613 -8.53 -15.45 -17.00
N TRP A 614 -9.73 -16.02 -16.96
CA TRP A 614 -10.33 -16.51 -15.72
C TRP A 614 -9.62 -17.77 -15.25
N MET A 615 -9.20 -17.78 -13.99
CA MET A 615 -8.42 -18.81 -13.33
C MET A 615 -9.13 -19.28 -12.07
N LEU A 616 -9.01 -20.58 -11.79
CA LEU A 616 -9.53 -21.25 -10.61
C LEU A 616 -8.41 -21.89 -9.81
N LEU A 617 -8.55 -21.88 -8.49
CA LEU A 617 -7.72 -22.64 -7.58
C LEU A 617 -8.61 -23.41 -6.60
N GLN A 618 -8.54 -24.74 -6.66
CA GLN A 618 -9.30 -25.64 -5.80
C GLN A 618 -8.96 -25.43 -4.31
N PRO A 619 -9.89 -25.67 -3.37
CA PRO A 619 -9.56 -25.72 -1.96
C PRO A 619 -8.49 -26.79 -1.70
N ALA A 620 -7.46 -26.43 -0.94
CA ALA A 620 -6.22 -27.21 -0.75
C ALA A 620 -5.40 -27.47 -2.04
N GLY A 621 -5.64 -26.75 -3.13
CA GLY A 621 -4.92 -26.89 -4.40
C GLY A 621 -3.51 -26.30 -4.40
N THR A 622 -2.63 -26.82 -5.26
CA THR A 622 -1.22 -26.39 -5.41
C THR A 622 -0.94 -25.73 -6.76
N SER A 623 -1.93 -25.60 -7.63
CA SER A 623 -1.81 -25.04 -8.98
C SER A 623 -3.12 -24.46 -9.47
N TRP A 624 -3.07 -23.33 -10.16
CA TRP A 624 -4.22 -22.75 -10.86
C TRP A 624 -4.56 -23.52 -12.13
N CYS A 625 -5.82 -23.43 -12.55
CA CYS A 625 -6.32 -23.96 -13.82
C CYS A 625 -7.21 -22.92 -14.52
N ASN A 626 -7.21 -22.90 -15.85
CA ASN A 626 -8.05 -22.00 -16.63
C ASN A 626 -9.53 -22.40 -16.50
N VAL A 627 -10.42 -21.42 -16.30
CA VAL A 627 -11.87 -21.62 -16.33
C VAL A 627 -12.32 -22.05 -17.73
N SER A 628 -13.24 -23.02 -17.76
CA SER A 628 -13.99 -23.43 -18.95
C SER A 628 -15.43 -22.92 -18.93
N GLY A 629 -16.07 -22.85 -20.10
CA GLY A 629 -17.48 -22.49 -20.22
C GLY A 629 -17.75 -20.98 -20.36
N PRO A 630 -18.96 -20.50 -20.05
CA PRO A 630 -19.40 -19.13 -20.37
C PRO A 630 -18.57 -18.01 -19.75
N LEU A 631 -18.01 -18.24 -18.56
CA LEU A 631 -17.18 -17.26 -17.86
C LEU A 631 -15.82 -17.05 -18.54
N ALA A 632 -15.28 -18.07 -19.22
CA ALA A 632 -13.97 -18.01 -19.87
C ALA A 632 -13.84 -16.92 -20.95
N SER A 633 -14.97 -16.43 -21.49
CA SER A 633 -15.04 -15.32 -22.45
C SER A 633 -15.84 -14.13 -21.92
N ALA A 634 -16.07 -14.03 -20.61
CA ALA A 634 -16.84 -12.95 -20.01
C ALA A 634 -16.03 -11.66 -19.97
N ASN A 635 -16.51 -10.64 -20.67
CA ASN A 635 -16.03 -9.26 -20.52
C ASN A 635 -16.76 -8.60 -19.34
N VAL A 636 -16.15 -8.66 -18.16
CA VAL A 636 -16.64 -8.05 -16.92
C VAL A 636 -16.28 -6.56 -16.90
N TRP A 637 -17.24 -5.72 -16.52
CA TRP A 637 -17.03 -4.30 -16.24
C TRP A 637 -17.40 -4.03 -14.78
N GLY A 638 -16.47 -3.44 -14.04
CA GLY A 638 -16.51 -3.46 -12.57
C GLY A 638 -16.05 -4.83 -12.05
N ARG A 639 -16.86 -5.44 -11.18
CA ARG A 639 -16.58 -6.70 -10.50
C ARG A 639 -17.74 -7.68 -10.57
N THR A 640 -17.46 -8.94 -10.32
CA THR A 640 -18.47 -9.99 -10.16
C THR A 640 -19.06 -10.00 -8.73
N GLN A 641 -20.12 -10.78 -8.53
CA GLN A 641 -20.79 -10.94 -7.24
C GLN A 641 -21.53 -12.28 -7.16
N ILE A 642 -21.37 -12.99 -6.04
CA ILE A 642 -22.14 -14.20 -5.74
C ILE A 642 -23.55 -13.82 -5.29
N ILE A 643 -24.58 -14.32 -5.98
CA ILE A 643 -25.99 -14.14 -5.60
C ILE A 643 -26.73 -15.47 -5.75
N GLY A 644 -27.08 -16.09 -4.62
CA GLY A 644 -27.63 -17.43 -4.58
C GLY A 644 -26.61 -18.46 -5.07
N ASP A 645 -26.98 -19.27 -6.05
CA ASP A 645 -26.16 -20.28 -6.71
C ASP A 645 -25.49 -19.78 -8.01
N HIS A 646 -25.52 -18.47 -8.27
CA HIS A 646 -25.02 -17.85 -9.49
C HIS A 646 -23.95 -16.79 -9.19
N LEU A 647 -22.92 -16.74 -10.05
CA LEU A 647 -22.01 -15.61 -10.16
C LEU A 647 -22.59 -14.61 -11.16
N TRP A 648 -22.76 -13.36 -10.74
CA TRP A 648 -23.28 -12.26 -11.54
C TRP A 648 -22.20 -11.24 -11.87
N TRP A 649 -22.37 -10.51 -12.98
CA TRP A 649 -21.56 -9.34 -13.33
C TRP A 649 -22.33 -8.39 -14.23
N ILE A 650 -21.83 -7.17 -14.38
CA ILE A 650 -22.25 -6.26 -15.46
C ILE A 650 -21.24 -6.41 -16.59
N SER A 651 -21.68 -6.68 -17.82
CA SER A 651 -20.78 -6.66 -18.98
C SER A 651 -20.59 -5.25 -19.53
N SER A 652 -19.55 -5.03 -20.34
CA SER A 652 -19.19 -3.71 -20.91
C SER A 652 -20.28 -3.02 -21.76
N ASP A 653 -21.36 -3.72 -22.07
CA ASP A 653 -22.57 -3.19 -22.72
C ASP A 653 -23.62 -2.68 -21.69
N ALA A 654 -23.22 -2.54 -20.42
CA ALA A 654 -24.04 -2.21 -19.26
C ALA A 654 -25.24 -3.17 -19.03
N THR A 655 -25.12 -4.43 -19.47
CA THR A 655 -26.15 -5.45 -19.20
C THR A 655 -25.72 -6.43 -18.10
N PRO A 656 -26.63 -6.82 -17.19
CA PRO A 656 -26.35 -7.84 -16.20
C PRO A 656 -26.30 -9.23 -16.85
N ARG A 657 -25.28 -9.99 -16.48
CA ARG A 657 -25.01 -11.36 -16.91
C ARG A 657 -24.82 -12.24 -15.67
N ASN A 658 -24.95 -13.55 -15.85
CA ASN A 658 -24.63 -14.51 -14.82
C ASN A 658 -24.26 -15.89 -15.40
N VAL A 659 -23.68 -16.71 -14.53
CA VAL A 659 -23.47 -18.15 -14.74
C VAL A 659 -23.73 -18.88 -13.42
N ALA A 660 -24.29 -20.09 -13.47
CA ALA A 660 -24.40 -20.93 -12.28
C ALA A 660 -22.99 -21.30 -11.78
N ILE A 661 -22.75 -21.23 -10.47
CA ILE A 661 -21.45 -21.54 -9.87
C ILE A 661 -21.07 -23.00 -10.14
N SER A 662 -22.05 -23.91 -10.16
CA SER A 662 -21.88 -25.33 -10.53
C SER A 662 -21.48 -25.57 -12.01
N ALA A 663 -21.51 -24.53 -12.85
CA ALA A 663 -20.99 -24.57 -14.22
C ALA A 663 -19.60 -23.94 -14.36
N ILE A 664 -19.05 -23.32 -13.31
CA ILE A 664 -17.69 -22.82 -13.25
C ILE A 664 -16.77 -24.00 -12.89
N HIS A 665 -15.85 -24.35 -13.78
CA HIS A 665 -14.95 -25.49 -13.59
C HIS A 665 -13.68 -25.35 -14.44
N CYS A 666 -12.71 -26.18 -14.10
CA CYS A 666 -11.64 -26.65 -14.98
C CYS A 666 -11.67 -28.20 -15.03
#